data_AF-A0A1L9RYK7-F1
#
_entry.id   AF-A0A1L9RYK7-F1
#
_cell.length_a   1.000
_cell.length_b   1.000
_cell.length_c   1.000
_cell.angle_alpha   90.00
_cell.angle_beta   90.00
_cell.angle_gamma   90.00
#
_symmetry.space_group_name_H-M   'P 1'
#
loop_
_entity.id
_entity.type
_entity.pdbx_description
1 polymer ?
#
loop_
_entity_poly.entity_id
_entity_poly.type
_entity_poly.pdbx_seq_one_letter_code
_entity_poly.pdbx_strand_id
1 'polypeptide(L)'
;MKYFHLSFVGTQLQVALVGLIVAPSFVLFGYNQAVLGSLLSLPSWVAVFPEIDTIHTTGAQKSHNSTSQGACNASFQIGCLIGALSLSLYGEKLGRRRTVFIAAIITVIGQALQCSATTLVQFVIGRVIPVFAIGQTSGTVPVWQSECSSAKHRGQHVICDGIFISTGYALCNWIDFGFSWIPSSTVQWRIPLVVPFLFSAVLLIFVFSLPESPRWLVSKGRVEEATLSLAQYRGKPHEDEAISREIAGIELAFESTQGSSLKDIFRKDDKTRLLFRFWLCMGLNFFQQACGGNLISVYSSTIFQNYLGMTPSTAKMLSSCVFVWKTLCCFISFWAIDRWGRRLCFMISGAGMAVCMAVLAITTSFHTITHTMAIVYVAFMFIFNSFYPIGFMGGNFLYTAEVAPVRLRAAISSLATANHWLWNLVVVLVTPVAIDTIGCFYYVIYALISASIPVCIYLFYPETMNRNLEMLDQVFANASSIWQVVPMARNLPNDRLKRPLTYSEKVLYSHLDDEFDESIIRGQSQLKLRPLRIACQDATAQMALIQFMSAGLESTAVPTTVHCDHLIVSRDGEAQDLPRALDAHREVYEFMESACQKYNMGFWKPGAGIIHQIVLENYAFPGGMMVGTDSHTPNAGGMGMIAIGVGGADAVDVMAGLPLELTAPKVLGVRLTGQLSRWASPKDIINTVAGMISVKGGTGSIIEYFGPGAATLSATGMATVCNMGAETGATTSVFPYAPQMADYLHANNRADMATAVQRISSELRADQGAEYDCVIDIDLSALEPRINGPFTPDLSTPLSKFSDAVEGNEWPGKLTAGLIGSCTNSSFEDMGRAASLAQQALDAGLKPKMPLLVSPGSLQTRDTLEKADILQVFEKLGATMLPNACGPCCGSWDRVDMPKGTKNSIITSYNRNFSGRLDSNPATHVFLASPEVVMGKIFSDDLSFDPSVDSITTPSGKEFRFIPPTGDALPQQGYEDSDSAYEGPPTGDRSNLEVQISPSSDRLQKLAPFAPWSGEDYTNCLILIKTKGKCTTDHITPAGPWFRYRGHLENISNNTLIGAVNAETDKVNTVHNQLTNNDGDVPGTARDYQSHGRQWVVIADHNYGEGSSREHAALQPRYLGGVAIIAKSFARIHEANLKKQGMLALTFADEADYDRIKASDLINITGLASLAPGQSLALKVTPQGGDEWEARLNHTFTPEQIEYFKAGSALNLMAKKSG
;
A
#
# COMPACT_ATOMS: atom_id res chain seq x y z
N MET A 1 45.55 14.96 7.78
CA MET A 1 45.48 14.21 9.06
C MET A 1 44.60 13.00 8.83
N LYS A 2 45.13 11.78 8.95
CA LYS A 2 44.33 10.54 9.01
C LYS A 2 43.60 10.56 10.35
N TYR A 3 42.28 10.67 10.33
CA TYR A 3 41.47 10.81 11.54
C TYR A 3 41.50 9.52 12.39
N PHE A 4 41.41 9.65 13.72
CA PHE A 4 41.07 8.54 14.62
C PHE A 4 39.68 8.03 14.20
N HIS A 5 39.59 6.90 13.50
CA HIS A 5 38.31 6.31 13.13
C HIS A 5 37.89 5.31 14.21
N LEU A 6 36.83 5.63 14.95
CA LEU A 6 36.15 4.66 15.79
C LEU A 6 35.38 3.68 14.88
N SER A 7 35.56 2.38 15.07
CA SER A 7 34.97 1.32 14.23
C SER A 7 33.49 1.03 14.53
N PHE A 8 32.79 1.92 15.23
CA PHE A 8 31.40 1.71 15.64
C PHE A 8 30.43 1.93 14.48
N VAL A 9 29.38 1.09 14.41
CA VAL A 9 28.29 1.18 13.44
C VAL A 9 26.93 0.92 14.11
N GLY A 10 25.85 1.34 13.45
CA GLY A 10 24.47 1.16 13.90
C GLY A 10 24.23 1.75 15.30
N THR A 11 23.59 0.98 16.17
CA THR A 11 23.24 1.40 17.53
C THR A 11 24.47 1.80 18.35
N GLN A 12 25.62 1.12 18.20
CA GLN A 12 26.84 1.48 18.93
C GLN A 12 27.33 2.87 18.55
N LEU A 13 27.24 3.22 17.26
CA LEU A 13 27.60 4.56 16.78
C LEU A 13 26.63 5.63 17.28
N GLN A 14 25.33 5.34 17.34
CA GLN A 14 24.33 6.25 17.90
C GLN A 14 24.57 6.49 19.39
N VAL A 15 24.87 5.44 20.16
CA VAL A 15 25.23 5.55 21.57
C VAL A 15 26.54 6.33 21.74
N ALA A 16 27.52 6.14 20.86
CA ALA A 16 28.76 6.91 20.88
C ALA A 16 28.53 8.40 20.56
N LEU A 17 27.66 8.72 19.60
CA LEU A 17 27.26 10.11 19.31
C LEU A 17 26.62 10.75 20.55
N VAL A 18 25.69 10.04 21.20
CA VAL A 18 25.04 10.49 22.43
C VAL A 18 26.05 10.69 23.57
N GLY A 19 26.92 9.71 23.82
CA GLY A 19 27.86 9.74 24.94
C GLY A 19 29.05 10.71 24.76
N LEU A 20 29.58 10.83 23.54
CA LEU A 20 30.82 11.58 23.27
C LEU A 20 30.59 13.01 22.77
N ILE A 21 29.40 13.33 22.25
CA ILE A 21 29.06 14.67 21.73
C ILE A 21 27.89 15.27 22.48
N VAL A 22 26.77 14.58 22.53
CA VAL A 22 25.52 15.14 23.08
C VAL A 22 25.65 15.37 24.58
N ALA A 23 26.03 14.33 25.31
CA ALA A 23 26.19 14.39 26.77
C ALA A 23 27.16 15.50 27.20
N PRO A 24 28.42 15.55 26.74
CA PRO A 24 29.32 16.64 27.15
C PRO A 24 28.83 18.03 26.70
N SER A 25 28.21 18.17 25.52
CA SER A 25 27.70 19.47 25.06
C SER A 25 26.58 20.01 25.96
N PHE A 26 25.64 19.14 26.34
CA PHE A 26 24.47 19.54 27.12
C PHE A 26 24.70 19.52 28.63
N VAL A 27 25.64 18.71 29.14
CA VAL A 27 26.16 18.89 30.50
C VAL A 27 26.87 20.24 30.61
N LEU A 28 27.69 20.64 29.63
CA LEU A 28 28.30 21.97 29.58
C LEU A 28 27.25 23.09 29.58
N PHE A 29 26.18 22.93 28.80
CA PHE A 29 25.05 23.86 28.81
C PHE A 29 24.51 24.03 30.22
N GLY A 30 24.04 22.93 30.85
CA GLY A 30 23.37 23.00 32.15
C GLY A 30 24.30 23.49 33.26
N TYR A 31 25.54 23.00 33.28
CA TYR A 31 26.54 23.35 34.29
C TYR A 31 26.87 24.84 34.25
N ASN A 32 27.23 25.38 33.08
CA ASN A 32 27.62 26.79 32.98
C ASN A 32 26.44 27.75 33.20
N GLN A 33 25.21 27.30 32.97
CA GLN A 33 24.02 28.07 33.32
C GLN A 33 23.77 28.10 34.83
N ALA A 34 24.06 27.01 35.54
CA ALA A 34 23.84 26.86 36.98
C ALA A 34 24.91 27.54 37.85
N VAL A 35 26.16 27.52 37.40
CA VAL A 35 27.36 27.70 38.24
C VAL A 35 27.41 28.99 39.05
N LEU A 36 26.84 30.10 38.59
CA LEU A 36 26.88 31.32 39.39
C LEU A 36 25.90 31.31 40.58
N GLY A 37 24.77 30.61 40.48
CA GLY A 37 23.68 30.75 41.47
C GLY A 37 24.10 30.41 42.91
N SER A 38 25.01 29.47 43.07
CA SER A 38 25.56 29.00 44.35
C SER A 38 26.77 29.83 44.82
N LEU A 39 27.58 30.36 43.88
CA LEU A 39 28.84 31.06 44.12
C LEU A 39 28.64 32.52 44.57
N LEU A 40 27.58 33.17 44.11
CA LEU A 40 27.26 34.58 44.43
C LEU A 40 27.17 34.87 45.93
N SER A 41 26.96 33.83 46.74
CA SER A 41 26.83 33.93 48.20
C SER A 41 28.08 33.58 49.00
N LEU A 42 29.20 33.27 48.35
CA LEU A 42 30.42 32.82 49.02
C LEU A 42 31.28 34.01 49.49
N PRO A 43 31.79 33.99 50.73
CA PRO A 43 32.67 35.06 51.22
C PRO A 43 33.95 35.25 50.38
N SER A 44 34.54 34.15 49.90
CA SER A 44 35.75 34.18 49.05
C SER A 44 35.49 34.70 47.63
N TRP A 45 34.24 34.66 47.18
CA TRP A 45 33.80 35.21 45.90
C TRP A 45 33.62 36.72 46.00
N VAL A 46 32.89 37.16 47.02
CA VAL A 46 32.64 38.57 47.32
C VAL A 46 33.94 39.33 47.59
N ALA A 47 34.92 38.69 48.25
CA ALA A 47 36.23 39.30 48.49
C ALA A 47 37.01 39.63 47.21
N VAL A 48 36.78 38.90 46.11
CA VAL A 48 37.45 39.12 44.83
C VAL A 48 36.63 40.03 43.91
N PHE A 49 35.29 40.01 44.04
CA PHE A 49 34.35 40.80 43.23
C PHE A 49 33.39 41.64 44.10
N PRO A 50 33.89 42.68 44.80
CA PRO A 50 33.08 43.47 45.72
C PRO A 50 31.96 44.27 45.02
N GLU A 51 32.06 44.51 43.71
CA GLU A 51 31.09 45.28 42.92
C GLU A 51 29.74 44.55 42.74
N ILE A 52 29.68 43.25 43.06
CA ILE A 52 28.46 42.42 43.00
C ILE A 52 28.05 41.87 44.37
N ASP A 53 28.56 42.46 45.46
CA ASP A 53 28.19 42.07 46.83
C ASP A 53 26.79 42.57 47.20
N THR A 54 25.86 41.64 47.39
CA THR A 54 24.49 41.92 47.85
C THR A 54 24.21 41.45 49.28
N ILE A 55 25.21 40.83 49.92
CA ILE A 55 25.10 40.24 51.26
C ILE A 55 25.53 41.24 52.33
N HIS A 56 26.62 41.97 52.11
CA HIS A 56 27.17 42.90 53.09
C HIS A 56 26.85 44.37 52.80
N THR A 57 26.03 44.66 51.78
CA THR A 57 25.63 46.00 51.37
C THR A 57 24.14 46.28 51.67
N THR A 58 23.77 47.55 51.89
CA THR A 58 22.39 47.98 52.19
C THR A 58 22.01 49.24 51.38
N GLY A 59 20.71 49.57 51.32
CA GLY A 59 20.20 50.78 50.66
C GLY A 59 20.52 50.86 49.16
N ALA A 60 20.86 52.07 48.68
CA ALA A 60 21.14 52.33 47.27
C ALA A 60 22.32 51.50 46.71
N GLN A 61 23.34 51.22 47.54
CA GLN A 61 24.48 50.40 47.14
C GLN A 61 24.06 48.94 46.87
N LYS A 62 23.19 48.38 47.71
CA LYS A 62 22.64 47.03 47.48
C LYS A 62 21.83 46.95 46.19
N SER A 63 21.03 47.98 45.89
CA SER A 63 20.25 48.04 44.64
C SER A 63 21.17 48.10 43.41
N HIS A 64 22.22 48.90 43.46
CA HIS A 64 23.23 48.98 42.40
C HIS A 64 23.99 47.64 42.23
N ASN A 65 24.50 47.07 43.34
CA ASN A 65 25.21 45.79 43.32
C ASN A 65 24.30 44.63 42.86
N SER A 66 23.02 44.62 43.23
CA SER A 66 22.04 43.63 42.74
C SER A 66 21.81 43.74 41.24
N THR A 67 21.79 44.96 40.69
CA THR A 67 21.69 45.18 39.24
C THR A 67 22.95 44.69 38.53
N SER A 68 24.14 45.00 39.06
CA SER A 68 25.43 44.52 38.55
C SER A 68 25.57 43.00 38.65
N GLN A 69 25.10 42.39 39.74
CA GLN A 69 25.05 40.94 39.94
C GLN A 69 24.11 40.27 38.93
N GLY A 70 22.93 40.86 38.71
CA GLY A 70 21.97 40.44 37.69
C GLY A 70 22.55 40.52 36.27
N ALA A 71 23.25 41.62 35.94
CA ALA A 71 23.94 41.79 34.66
C ALA A 71 25.10 40.80 34.48
N CYS A 72 25.89 40.55 35.52
CA CYS A 72 26.94 39.52 35.53
C CYS A 72 26.35 38.13 35.26
N ASN A 73 25.22 37.80 35.90
CA ASN A 73 24.52 36.54 35.65
C ASN A 73 23.92 36.48 34.23
N ALA A 74 23.32 37.56 33.75
CA ALA A 74 22.71 37.66 32.43
C ALA A 74 23.73 37.62 31.26
N SER A 75 25.02 37.90 31.52
CA SER A 75 26.08 37.87 30.50
C SER A 75 26.21 36.52 29.78
N PHE A 76 25.79 35.42 30.41
CA PHE A 76 25.77 34.09 29.79
C PHE A 76 24.80 34.01 28.63
N GLN A 77 23.57 34.48 28.84
CA GLN A 77 22.51 34.43 27.84
C GLN A 77 22.84 35.34 26.64
N ILE A 78 23.52 36.47 26.87
CA ILE A 78 23.98 37.36 25.79
C ILE A 78 24.95 36.63 24.85
N GLY A 79 25.97 35.97 25.40
CA GLY A 79 26.91 35.21 24.57
C GLY A 79 26.21 34.05 23.85
N CYS A 80 25.34 33.29 24.53
CA CYS A 80 24.56 32.21 23.90
C CYS A 80 23.66 32.71 22.77
N LEU A 81 23.00 33.86 22.95
CA LEU A 81 22.15 34.49 21.94
C LEU A 81 22.95 34.84 20.68
N ILE A 82 24.08 35.53 20.85
CA ILE A 82 24.97 35.90 19.73
C ILE A 82 25.52 34.64 19.05
N GLY A 83 25.91 33.64 19.83
CA GLY A 83 26.38 32.34 19.35
C GLY A 83 25.35 31.62 18.47
N ALA A 84 24.11 31.50 18.96
CA ALA A 84 23.02 30.88 18.23
C ALA A 84 22.66 31.65 16.94
N LEU A 85 22.59 32.99 17.00
CA LEU A 85 22.33 33.83 15.82
C LEU A 85 23.42 33.66 14.76
N SER A 86 24.68 33.59 15.19
CA SER A 86 25.82 33.47 14.28
C SER A 86 25.77 32.17 13.45
N LEU A 87 25.19 31.10 14.00
CA LEU A 87 25.02 29.81 13.30
C LEU A 87 24.13 29.92 12.05
N SER A 88 23.16 30.84 12.04
CA SER A 88 22.31 31.09 10.87
C SER A 88 23.10 31.60 9.65
N LEU A 89 24.28 32.18 9.86
CA LEU A 89 25.11 32.80 8.81
C LEU A 89 26.12 31.83 8.18
N TYR A 90 26.70 30.94 8.99
CA TYR A 90 27.79 30.06 8.54
C TYR A 90 27.65 28.59 8.95
N GLY A 91 26.67 28.22 9.79
CA GLY A 91 26.50 26.85 10.27
C GLY A 91 26.35 25.84 9.13
N GLU A 92 25.60 26.21 8.09
CA GLU A 92 25.48 25.41 6.87
C GLU A 92 26.79 25.35 6.06
N LYS A 93 27.68 26.34 6.15
CA LYS A 93 28.98 26.31 5.45
C LYS A 93 29.99 25.40 6.14
N LEU A 94 30.01 25.39 7.46
CA LEU A 94 31.00 24.65 8.24
C LEU A 94 30.65 23.17 8.46
N GLY A 95 29.36 22.81 8.46
CA GLY A 95 28.90 21.48 8.84
C GLY A 95 28.85 21.27 10.34
N ARG A 96 28.41 20.09 10.80
CA ARG A 96 28.12 19.89 12.24
C ARG A 96 29.40 19.68 13.03
N ARG A 97 30.33 18.84 12.55
CA ARG A 97 31.58 18.52 13.27
C ARG A 97 32.49 19.73 13.49
N ARG A 98 32.75 20.51 12.45
CA ARG A 98 33.63 21.69 12.54
C ARG A 98 33.04 22.76 13.45
N THR A 99 31.73 22.94 13.42
CA THR A 99 31.04 23.88 14.30
C THR A 99 31.22 23.49 15.77
N VAL A 100 30.98 22.22 16.11
CA VAL A 100 31.19 21.72 17.49
C VAL A 100 32.65 21.81 17.92
N PHE A 101 33.60 21.51 17.03
CA PHE A 101 35.04 21.62 17.33
C PHE A 101 35.47 23.06 17.64
N ILE A 102 35.09 24.01 16.79
CA ILE A 102 35.41 25.44 16.98
C ILE A 102 34.75 25.93 18.27
N ALA A 103 33.51 25.54 18.51
CA ALA A 103 32.81 25.87 19.76
C ALA A 103 33.59 25.35 20.98
N ALA A 104 34.04 24.09 20.97
CA ALA A 104 34.81 23.53 22.08
C ALA A 104 36.13 24.28 22.35
N ILE A 105 36.86 24.74 21.31
CA ILE A 105 38.07 25.58 21.46
C ILE A 105 37.72 26.91 22.15
N ILE A 106 36.67 27.58 21.67
CA ILE A 106 36.20 28.85 22.22
C ILE A 106 35.79 28.68 23.69
N THR A 107 35.13 27.56 24.01
CA THR A 107 34.76 27.21 25.38
C THR A 107 35.97 27.05 26.30
N VAL A 108 37.03 26.35 25.87
CA VAL A 108 38.28 26.19 26.63
C VAL A 108 38.95 27.54 26.91
N ILE A 109 39.06 28.41 25.89
CA ILE A 109 39.67 29.75 26.04
C ILE A 109 38.90 30.58 27.07
N GLY A 110 37.57 30.61 26.94
CA GLY A 110 36.72 31.37 27.84
C GLY A 110 36.73 30.85 29.28
N GLN A 111 36.72 29.53 29.47
CA GLN A 111 36.84 28.92 30.79
C GLN A 111 38.18 29.26 31.47
N ALA A 112 39.28 29.32 30.70
CA ALA A 112 40.59 29.71 31.23
C ALA A 112 40.57 31.16 31.74
N LEU A 113 39.92 32.06 31.01
CA LEU A 113 39.72 33.44 31.41
C LEU A 113 38.86 33.55 32.69
N GLN A 114 37.80 32.76 32.84
CA GLN A 114 36.99 32.74 34.07
C GLN A 114 37.76 32.23 35.28
N CYS A 115 38.47 31.10 35.13
CA CYS A 115 39.21 30.48 36.24
C CYS A 115 40.38 31.35 36.73
N SER A 116 41.00 32.11 35.81
CA SER A 116 42.10 33.03 36.11
C SER A 116 41.66 34.41 36.57
N ALA A 117 40.35 34.68 36.64
CA ALA A 117 39.83 36.02 36.87
C ALA A 117 40.23 36.59 38.25
N THR A 118 40.72 37.84 38.23
CA THR A 118 40.99 38.65 39.42
C THR A 118 40.21 39.96 39.44
N THR A 119 39.49 40.28 38.35
CA THR A 119 38.61 41.45 38.25
C THR A 119 37.25 41.05 37.68
N LEU A 120 36.19 41.76 38.04
CA LEU A 120 34.83 41.46 37.56
C LEU A 120 34.73 41.55 36.03
N VAL A 121 35.42 42.52 35.41
CA VAL A 121 35.44 42.69 33.94
C VAL A 121 36.04 41.48 33.25
N GLN A 122 37.19 40.99 33.74
CA GLN A 122 37.82 39.79 33.20
C GLN A 122 36.90 38.57 33.35
N PHE A 123 36.21 38.44 34.49
CA PHE A 123 35.25 37.37 34.72
C PHE A 123 34.05 37.44 33.75
N VAL A 124 33.47 38.63 33.53
CA VAL A 124 32.34 38.83 32.61
C VAL A 124 32.74 38.58 31.15
N ILE A 125 33.90 39.06 30.71
CA ILE A 125 34.44 38.74 29.37
C ILE A 125 34.67 37.23 29.25
N GLY A 126 35.26 36.63 30.28
CA GLY A 126 35.43 35.20 30.43
C GLY A 126 34.11 34.44 30.38
N ARG A 127 32.97 35.03 30.76
CA ARG A 127 31.63 34.44 30.63
C ARG A 127 31.04 34.55 29.24
N VAL A 128 31.21 35.68 28.54
CA VAL A 128 30.60 35.89 27.22
C VAL A 128 31.25 35.05 26.12
N ILE A 129 32.58 34.86 26.17
CA ILE A 129 33.34 34.11 25.16
C ILE A 129 32.96 32.60 25.09
N PRO A 130 33.03 31.81 26.17
CA PRO A 130 32.81 30.37 26.12
C PRO A 130 31.34 29.99 25.94
N VAL A 131 30.42 30.91 26.25
CA VAL A 131 28.97 30.67 26.16
C VAL A 131 28.44 31.03 24.77
N PHE A 132 29.19 31.82 23.98
CA PHE A 132 29.01 31.89 22.53
C PHE A 132 29.02 30.50 21.90
N ALA A 133 29.96 29.65 22.34
CA ALA A 133 30.04 28.26 21.89
C ALA A 133 28.88 27.37 22.38
N ILE A 134 28.30 27.65 23.55
CA ILE A 134 27.08 26.98 24.02
C ILE A 134 25.88 27.36 23.12
N GLY A 135 25.80 28.61 22.68
CA GLY A 135 24.85 29.06 21.68
C GLY A 135 24.96 28.29 20.34
N GLN A 136 26.19 28.06 19.87
CA GLN A 136 26.43 27.29 18.65
C GLN A 136 26.08 25.80 18.79
N THR A 137 26.50 25.17 19.89
CA THR A 137 26.28 23.74 20.13
C THR A 137 24.82 23.42 20.40
N SER A 138 24.11 24.26 21.15
CA SER A 138 22.66 24.10 21.40
C SER A 138 21.80 24.19 20.14
N GLY A 139 22.25 24.90 19.10
CA GLY A 139 21.57 24.91 17.79
C GLY A 139 22.04 23.81 16.82
N THR A 140 23.28 23.33 16.95
CA THR A 140 23.89 22.39 15.98
C THR A 140 23.72 20.93 16.37
N VAL A 141 23.91 20.59 17.65
CA VAL A 141 23.95 19.22 18.15
C VAL A 141 22.58 18.52 18.01
N PRO A 142 21.44 19.13 18.39
CA PRO A 142 20.13 18.52 18.16
C PRO A 142 19.83 18.28 16.70
N VAL A 143 20.23 19.22 15.83
CA VAL A 143 20.10 19.07 14.37
C VAL A 143 20.92 17.88 13.91
N TRP A 144 22.18 17.76 14.34
CA TRP A 144 23.04 16.63 13.98
C TRP A 144 22.45 15.28 14.44
N GLN A 145 21.95 15.20 15.68
CA GLN A 145 21.25 14.00 16.18
C GLN A 145 20.01 13.66 15.33
N SER A 146 19.17 14.66 15.05
CA SER A 146 17.94 14.47 14.27
C SER A 146 18.23 13.98 12.86
N GLU A 147 19.29 14.50 12.24
CA GLU A 147 19.73 14.18 10.89
C GLU A 147 20.43 12.81 10.81
N CYS A 148 20.88 12.23 11.93
CA CYS A 148 21.51 10.90 11.97
C CYS A 148 20.54 9.80 12.43
N SER A 149 19.42 10.16 13.07
CA SER A 149 18.47 9.23 13.68
C SER A 149 17.38 8.76 12.71
N SER A 150 16.93 7.51 12.87
CA SER A 150 15.73 6.98 12.19
C SER A 150 14.46 7.58 12.79
N ALA A 151 13.37 7.72 12.01
CA ALA A 151 12.09 8.28 12.48
C ALA A 151 11.55 7.61 13.76
N LYS A 152 11.71 6.29 13.89
CA LYS A 152 11.22 5.49 15.03
C LYS A 152 11.88 5.82 16.38
N HIS A 153 13.16 6.19 16.38
CA HIS A 153 13.96 6.40 17.60
C HIS A 153 14.41 7.86 17.77
N ARG A 154 14.04 8.73 16.83
CA ARG A 154 14.48 10.14 16.80
C ARG A 154 14.06 10.88 18.06
N GLY A 155 12.85 10.62 18.57
CA GLY A 155 12.34 11.27 19.77
C GLY A 155 13.23 10.98 20.98
N GLN A 156 13.44 9.70 21.27
CA GLN A 156 14.34 9.24 22.32
C GLN A 156 15.77 9.79 22.20
N HIS A 157 16.35 9.82 21.00
CA HIS A 157 17.73 10.27 20.82
C HIS A 157 17.92 11.77 21.11
N VAL A 158 16.99 12.63 20.67
CA VAL A 158 17.11 14.09 20.87
C VAL A 158 16.65 14.50 22.26
N ILE A 159 15.70 13.80 22.88
CA ILE A 159 15.24 14.18 24.23
C ILE A 159 16.29 13.91 25.33
N CYS A 160 17.31 13.10 25.03
CA CYS A 160 18.50 12.96 25.87
C CYS A 160 19.19 14.30 26.16
N ASP A 161 19.09 15.29 25.27
CA ASP A 161 19.64 16.64 25.46
C ASP A 161 19.16 17.22 26.80
N GLY A 162 17.88 17.05 27.09
CA GLY A 162 17.26 17.49 28.33
C GLY A 162 17.73 16.78 29.59
N ILE A 163 17.98 15.47 29.49
CA ILE A 163 18.56 14.67 30.59
C ILE A 163 19.94 15.24 30.93
N PHE A 164 20.76 15.53 29.92
CA PHE A 164 22.12 16.03 30.12
C PHE A 164 22.17 17.49 30.58
N ILE A 165 21.25 18.35 30.11
CA ILE A 165 21.05 19.70 30.67
C ILE A 165 20.76 19.60 32.18
N SER A 166 19.79 18.76 32.56
CA SER A 166 19.41 18.56 33.97
C SER A 166 20.53 17.96 34.81
N THR A 167 21.28 17.02 34.23
CA THR A 167 22.47 16.43 34.85
C THR A 167 23.54 17.51 35.10
N GLY A 168 23.75 18.43 34.16
CA GLY A 168 24.65 19.57 34.34
C GLY A 168 24.23 20.48 35.50
N TYR A 169 22.93 20.79 35.62
CA TYR A 169 22.39 21.52 36.77
C TYR A 169 22.66 20.80 38.10
N ALA A 170 22.36 19.51 38.18
CA ALA A 170 22.53 18.72 39.39
C ALA A 170 24.01 18.60 39.78
N LEU A 171 24.88 18.28 38.81
CA LEU A 171 26.32 18.12 39.03
C LEU A 171 26.94 19.42 39.59
N CYS A 172 26.61 20.55 38.98
CA CYS A 172 27.11 21.85 39.41
C CYS A 172 26.70 22.17 40.85
N ASN A 173 25.40 22.07 41.17
CA ASN A 173 24.90 22.42 42.49
C ASN A 173 25.49 21.54 43.61
N TRP A 174 25.68 20.24 43.36
CA TRP A 174 26.32 19.35 44.34
C TRP A 174 27.81 19.62 44.52
N ILE A 175 28.53 19.95 43.45
CA ILE A 175 29.93 20.36 43.52
C ILE A 175 30.04 21.67 44.31
N ASP A 176 29.24 22.68 43.97
CA ASP A 176 29.26 23.97 44.68
C ASP A 176 28.87 23.81 46.16
N PHE A 177 27.89 22.96 46.47
CA PHE A 177 27.54 22.64 47.85
C PHE A 177 28.71 21.97 48.58
N GLY A 178 29.38 20.98 47.97
CA GLY A 178 30.53 20.31 48.57
C GLY A 178 31.71 21.25 48.82
N PHE A 179 32.03 22.11 47.86
CA PHE A 179 33.11 23.09 48.00
C PHE A 179 32.72 24.25 48.95
N SER A 180 31.43 24.51 49.20
CA SER A 180 31.00 25.54 50.15
C SER A 180 31.49 25.32 51.59
N TRP A 181 31.87 24.09 51.95
CA TRP A 181 32.42 23.72 53.26
C TRP A 181 33.92 24.05 53.42
N ILE A 182 34.63 24.42 52.36
CA ILE A 182 36.05 24.79 52.41
C ILE A 182 36.21 26.20 53.01
N PRO A 183 37.13 26.43 53.96
CA PRO A 183 37.39 27.75 54.53
C PRO A 183 37.84 28.77 53.47
N SER A 184 37.43 30.04 53.62
CA SER A 184 37.53 31.19 52.69
C SER A 184 38.79 31.28 51.80
N SER A 185 38.85 30.42 50.77
CA SER A 185 39.92 30.35 49.77
C SER A 185 39.31 30.50 48.38
N THR A 186 40.06 31.08 47.42
CA THR A 186 39.62 31.18 46.02
C THR A 186 39.41 29.82 45.37
N VAL A 187 39.97 28.74 45.95
CA VAL A 187 39.72 27.34 45.57
C VAL A 187 38.23 26.99 45.65
N GLN A 188 37.50 27.62 46.58
CA GLN A 188 36.07 27.39 46.82
C GLN A 188 35.19 27.60 45.58
N TRP A 189 35.58 28.53 44.69
CA TRP A 189 34.82 28.85 43.48
C TRP A 189 35.62 28.61 42.19
N ARG A 190 36.96 28.60 42.22
CA ARG A 190 37.79 28.33 41.04
C ARG A 190 37.73 26.87 40.59
N ILE A 191 37.73 25.90 41.50
CA ILE A 191 37.65 24.47 41.13
C ILE A 191 36.31 24.13 40.46
N PRO A 192 35.15 24.57 40.98
CA PRO A 192 33.89 24.42 40.26
C PRO A 192 33.91 24.98 38.83
N LEU A 193 34.63 26.08 38.57
CA LEU A 193 34.79 26.64 37.22
C LEU A 193 35.76 25.85 36.32
N VAL A 194 36.63 25.00 36.89
CA VAL A 194 37.56 24.14 36.14
C VAL A 194 36.89 22.86 35.64
N VAL A 195 35.91 22.31 36.35
CA VAL A 195 35.23 21.06 35.98
C VAL A 195 34.71 21.04 34.53
N PRO A 196 34.12 22.13 33.98
CA PRO A 196 33.72 22.21 32.59
C PRO A 196 34.81 21.86 31.55
N PHE A 197 36.10 22.07 31.83
CA PHE A 197 37.18 21.71 30.90
C PHE A 197 37.19 20.22 30.55
N LEU A 198 36.77 19.37 31.48
CA LEU A 198 36.70 17.92 31.26
C LEU A 198 35.77 17.58 30.10
N PHE A 199 34.60 18.21 30.06
CA PHE A 199 33.60 17.98 29.01
C PHE A 199 34.02 18.60 27.68
N SER A 200 34.65 19.78 27.70
CA SER A 200 35.20 20.40 26.48
C SER A 200 36.34 19.59 25.89
N ALA A 201 37.19 18.96 26.72
CA ALA A 201 38.25 18.07 26.26
C ALA A 201 37.70 16.83 25.53
N VAL A 202 36.62 16.22 26.04
CA VAL A 202 35.95 15.10 25.35
C VAL A 202 35.49 15.51 23.95
N LEU A 203 34.86 16.69 23.79
CA LEU A 203 34.44 17.20 22.49
C LEU A 203 35.62 17.39 21.52
N LEU A 204 36.72 17.98 21.98
CA LEU A 204 37.91 18.21 21.16
C LEU A 204 38.56 16.91 20.67
N ILE A 205 38.56 15.87 21.50
CA ILE A 205 39.16 14.58 21.18
C ILE A 205 38.29 13.79 20.18
N PHE A 206 36.97 13.75 20.39
CA PHE A 206 36.13 12.76 19.70
C PHE A 206 35.30 13.29 18.52
N VAL A 207 35.11 14.61 18.37
CA VAL A 207 34.19 15.16 17.34
C VAL A 207 34.49 14.74 15.89
N PHE A 208 35.77 14.61 15.52
CA PHE A 208 36.15 14.17 14.18
C PHE A 208 36.20 12.64 14.02
N SER A 209 36.06 11.90 15.12
CA SER A 209 36.00 10.43 15.11
C SER A 209 34.62 9.90 14.71
N LEU A 210 33.61 10.78 14.66
CA LEU A 210 32.24 10.45 14.29
C LEU A 210 31.89 10.91 12.86
N PRO A 211 30.95 10.23 12.18
CA PRO A 211 30.54 10.60 10.82
C PRO A 211 29.71 11.89 10.78
N GLU A 212 29.88 12.66 9.71
CA GLU A 212 29.14 13.91 9.49
C GLU A 212 27.67 13.64 9.18
N SER A 213 26.79 14.63 9.37
CA SER A 213 25.38 14.50 9.01
C SER A 213 25.18 14.10 7.54
N PRO A 214 24.43 13.02 7.23
CA PRO A 214 24.17 12.60 5.86
C PRO A 214 23.33 13.64 5.09
N ARG A 215 22.36 14.28 5.75
CA ARG A 215 21.54 15.34 5.12
C ARG A 215 22.36 16.58 4.77
N TRP A 216 23.31 16.95 5.64
CA TRP A 216 24.23 18.06 5.34
C TRP A 216 25.19 17.72 4.20
N LEU A 217 25.67 16.46 4.12
CA LEU A 217 26.53 16.03 3.02
C LEU A 217 25.80 16.07 1.67
N VAL A 218 24.53 15.63 1.62
CA VAL A 218 23.67 15.79 0.42
C VAL A 218 23.50 17.26 0.05
N SER A 219 23.27 18.16 1.03
CA SER A 219 23.13 19.60 0.75
C SER A 219 24.40 20.25 0.17
N LYS A 220 25.55 19.59 0.28
CA LYS A 220 26.83 19.97 -0.34
C LYS A 220 27.12 19.24 -1.65
N GLY A 221 26.21 18.43 -2.17
CA GLY A 221 26.43 17.60 -3.35
C GLY A 221 27.42 16.44 -3.11
N ARG A 222 27.66 16.06 -1.84
CA ARG A 222 28.61 15.00 -1.46
C ARG A 222 27.86 13.70 -1.14
N VAL A 223 27.15 13.18 -2.14
CA VAL A 223 26.19 12.08 -1.99
C VAL A 223 26.86 10.76 -1.62
N GLU A 224 28.03 10.46 -2.17
CA GLU A 224 28.80 9.26 -1.82
C GLU A 224 29.19 9.23 -0.33
N GLU A 225 29.70 10.34 0.19
CA GLU A 225 30.01 10.48 1.61
C GLU A 225 28.76 10.44 2.48
N ALA A 226 27.65 10.99 2.00
CA ALA A 226 26.36 10.93 2.69
C ALA A 226 25.88 9.48 2.83
N THR A 227 26.02 8.70 1.77
CA THR A 227 25.67 7.27 1.71
C THR A 227 26.50 6.48 2.72
N LEU A 228 27.82 6.69 2.74
CA LEU A 228 28.72 6.05 3.71
C LEU A 228 28.38 6.42 5.16
N SER A 229 28.14 7.71 5.42
CA SER A 229 27.75 8.17 6.75
C SER A 229 26.42 7.56 7.20
N LEU A 230 25.42 7.56 6.33
CA LEU A 230 24.11 7.00 6.63
C LEU A 230 24.19 5.49 6.88
N ALA A 231 24.94 4.76 6.05
CA ALA A 231 25.20 3.33 6.21
C ALA A 231 25.82 3.01 7.57
N GLN A 232 26.82 3.80 7.99
CA GLN A 232 27.42 3.68 9.32
C GLN A 232 26.41 3.90 10.44
N TYR A 233 25.56 4.94 10.36
CA TYR A 233 24.53 5.20 11.37
C TYR A 233 23.39 4.18 11.41
N ARG A 234 23.15 3.48 10.29
CA ARG A 234 22.14 2.41 10.17
C ARG A 234 22.71 1.03 10.48
N GLY A 235 24.03 0.87 10.54
CA GLY A 235 24.67 -0.42 10.78
C GLY A 235 24.56 -1.38 9.60
N LYS A 236 24.51 -0.83 8.38
CA LYS A 236 24.28 -1.58 7.13
C LYS A 236 25.44 -1.34 6.16
N PRO A 237 25.67 -2.25 5.19
CA PRO A 237 26.53 -1.98 4.05
C PRO A 237 26.10 -0.71 3.30
N HIS A 238 27.05 0.02 2.73
CA HIS A 238 26.73 1.24 1.96
C HIS A 238 26.03 0.97 0.63
N GLU A 239 26.09 -0.28 0.17
CA GLU A 239 25.36 -0.82 -0.99
C GLU A 239 23.96 -1.33 -0.60
N ASP A 240 23.58 -1.30 0.69
CA ASP A 240 22.25 -1.75 1.14
C ASP A 240 21.16 -0.82 0.60
N GLU A 241 20.18 -1.40 -0.06
CA GLU A 241 19.08 -0.72 -0.75
C GLU A 241 18.24 0.18 0.17
N ALA A 242 18.19 -0.10 1.48
CA ALA A 242 17.54 0.81 2.43
C ALA A 242 18.31 2.14 2.60
N ILE A 243 19.64 2.12 2.43
CA ILE A 243 20.49 3.31 2.46
C ILE A 243 20.28 4.12 1.20
N SER A 244 20.30 3.47 0.03
CA SER A 244 20.06 4.12 -1.26
C SER A 244 18.67 4.78 -1.31
N ARG A 245 17.62 4.10 -0.82
CA ARG A 245 16.27 4.68 -0.69
C ARG A 245 16.23 5.91 0.21
N GLU A 246 16.83 5.83 1.40
CA GLU A 246 16.81 6.94 2.33
C GLU A 246 17.62 8.14 1.79
N ILE A 247 18.73 7.90 1.08
CA ILE A 247 19.49 8.95 0.36
C ILE A 247 18.66 9.59 -0.75
N ALA A 248 18.02 8.79 -1.62
CA ALA A 248 17.17 9.31 -2.68
C ALA A 248 16.01 10.15 -2.14
N GLY A 249 15.40 9.73 -1.03
CA GLY A 249 14.38 10.53 -0.33
C GLY A 249 14.91 11.88 0.18
N ILE A 250 16.14 11.90 0.71
CA ILE A 250 16.83 13.13 1.14
C ILE A 250 17.13 14.05 -0.06
N GLU A 251 17.56 13.48 -1.19
CA GLU A 251 17.83 14.23 -2.43
C GLU A 251 16.55 14.86 -3.01
N LEU A 252 15.47 14.09 -3.14
CA LEU A 252 14.17 14.57 -3.61
C LEU A 252 13.61 15.71 -2.74
N ALA A 253 13.73 15.60 -1.42
CA ALA A 253 13.31 16.66 -0.50
C ALA A 253 14.21 17.90 -0.59
N PHE A 254 15.47 17.74 -0.98
CA PHE A 254 16.37 18.86 -1.22
C PHE A 254 16.07 19.55 -2.56
N GLU A 255 15.74 18.79 -3.61
CA GLU A 255 15.31 19.30 -4.92
C GLU A 255 13.97 20.04 -4.85
N SER A 256 13.01 19.54 -4.08
CA SER A 256 11.71 20.22 -3.89
C SER A 256 11.82 21.55 -3.15
N THR A 257 12.93 21.76 -2.43
CA THR A 257 13.27 23.03 -1.75
C THR A 257 14.37 23.82 -2.49
N GLN A 258 14.57 23.55 -3.79
CA GLN A 258 15.55 24.24 -4.62
C GLN A 258 15.16 25.73 -4.82
N GLY A 259 16.01 26.66 -4.37
CA GLY A 259 15.79 28.11 -4.46
C GLY A 259 15.33 28.80 -3.18
N SER A 260 14.94 28.06 -2.13
CA SER A 260 14.47 28.64 -0.87
C SER A 260 15.60 29.28 -0.05
N SER A 261 15.33 30.50 0.41
CA SER A 261 16.20 31.36 1.21
C SER A 261 15.45 31.86 2.46
N LEU A 262 16.17 32.38 3.46
CA LEU A 262 15.55 32.97 4.66
C LEU A 262 14.61 34.15 4.33
N LYS A 263 14.79 34.81 3.18
CA LYS A 263 13.90 35.89 2.74
C LYS A 263 12.51 35.38 2.33
N ASP A 264 12.42 34.12 1.92
CA ASP A 264 11.19 33.51 1.44
C ASP A 264 10.21 33.17 2.57
N ILE A 265 10.67 33.19 3.83
CA ILE A 265 9.80 33.10 5.01
C ILE A 265 8.75 34.22 5.02
N PHE A 266 9.05 35.39 4.44
CA PHE A 266 8.15 36.55 4.46
C PHE A 266 7.46 36.80 3.11
N ARG A 267 7.53 35.84 2.17
CA ARG A 267 6.84 35.95 0.88
C ARG A 267 5.32 35.73 1.03
N LYS A 268 4.54 36.45 0.22
CA LYS A 268 3.06 36.34 0.22
C LYS A 268 2.54 35.07 -0.47
N ASP A 269 3.32 34.50 -1.39
CA ASP A 269 3.02 33.30 -2.19
C ASP A 269 3.59 32.00 -1.59
N ASP A 270 3.49 31.85 -0.27
CA ASP A 270 4.11 30.76 0.49
C ASP A 270 3.35 29.43 0.36
N LYS A 271 3.59 28.72 -0.75
CA LYS A 271 3.03 27.38 -1.02
C LYS A 271 3.44 26.34 0.04
N THR A 272 4.56 26.54 0.74
CA THR A 272 5.13 25.57 1.69
C THR A 272 4.94 25.97 3.16
N ARG A 273 4.21 27.06 3.41
CA ARG A 273 3.87 27.57 4.75
C ARG A 273 5.10 27.82 5.64
N LEU A 274 6.22 28.24 5.06
CA LEU A 274 7.45 28.61 5.76
C LEU A 274 7.22 29.59 6.90
N LEU A 275 6.37 30.61 6.74
CA LEU A 275 6.08 31.57 7.82
C LEU A 275 5.42 30.88 9.02
N PHE A 276 4.46 30.00 8.75
CA PHE A 276 3.76 29.25 9.79
C PHE A 276 4.71 28.28 10.50
N ARG A 277 5.51 27.53 9.75
CA ARG A 277 6.54 26.61 10.29
C ARG A 277 7.55 27.35 11.17
N PHE A 278 7.98 28.53 10.74
CA PHE A 278 8.84 29.42 11.51
C PHE A 278 8.18 29.84 12.84
N TRP A 279 6.91 30.25 12.82
CA TRP A 279 6.17 30.60 14.04
C TRP A 279 5.97 29.43 15.00
N LEU A 280 5.74 28.21 14.50
CA LEU A 280 5.67 27.00 15.35
C LEU A 280 6.99 26.76 16.10
N CYS A 281 8.13 26.91 15.39
CA CYS A 281 9.46 26.75 15.98
C CYS A 281 9.77 27.84 17.02
N MET A 282 9.47 29.10 16.69
CA MET A 282 9.65 30.24 17.59
C MET A 282 8.75 30.15 18.82
N GLY A 283 7.48 29.79 18.63
CA GLY A 283 6.47 29.69 19.69
C GLY A 283 6.84 28.68 20.77
N LEU A 284 7.27 27.47 20.39
CA LEU A 284 7.70 26.45 21.37
C LEU A 284 8.93 26.88 22.19
N ASN A 285 9.92 27.52 21.54
CA ASN A 285 11.12 27.99 22.23
C ASN A 285 10.83 29.20 23.13
N PHE A 286 9.83 30.02 22.79
CA PHE A 286 9.29 31.04 23.70
C PHE A 286 8.61 30.39 24.90
N PHE A 287 7.68 29.45 24.69
CA PHE A 287 6.93 28.80 25.77
C PHE A 287 7.84 28.11 26.79
N GLN A 288 8.92 27.47 26.34
CA GLN A 288 9.91 26.85 27.22
C GLN A 288 10.49 27.80 28.27
N GLN A 289 10.67 29.08 27.90
CA GLN A 289 11.22 30.12 28.77
C GLN A 289 10.12 30.83 29.55
N ALA A 290 9.01 31.13 28.87
CA ALA A 290 7.89 31.90 29.38
C ALA A 290 6.95 31.09 30.31
N CYS A 291 7.25 29.82 30.61
CA CYS A 291 6.50 28.99 31.56
C CYS A 291 7.17 28.89 32.95
N GLY A 292 8.24 29.64 33.21
CA GLY A 292 8.85 29.78 34.54
C GLY A 292 9.89 28.71 34.90
N GLY A 293 10.36 27.94 33.91
CA GLY A 293 11.39 26.93 34.12
C GLY A 293 12.72 27.48 34.63
N ASN A 294 13.20 28.58 34.06
CA ASN A 294 14.47 29.20 34.44
C ASN A 294 14.39 30.02 35.73
N LEU A 295 13.24 30.61 36.04
CA LEU A 295 12.96 31.21 37.36
C LEU A 295 13.29 30.21 38.47
N ILE A 296 12.68 29.02 38.39
CA ILE A 296 12.88 27.94 39.34
C ILE A 296 14.31 27.38 39.27
N SER A 297 14.87 27.24 38.07
CA SER A 297 16.17 26.58 37.88
C SER A 297 17.39 27.43 38.24
N VAL A 298 17.28 28.77 38.22
CA VAL A 298 18.41 29.65 38.53
C VAL A 298 18.31 30.19 39.96
N TYR A 299 17.10 30.43 40.47
CA TYR A 299 16.90 31.14 41.73
C TYR A 299 16.36 30.27 42.88
N SER A 300 16.26 28.95 42.73
CA SER A 300 15.71 28.07 43.78
C SER A 300 16.37 28.22 45.16
N SER A 301 17.71 28.26 45.22
CA SER A 301 18.45 28.46 46.49
C SER A 301 18.16 29.83 47.11
N THR A 302 18.15 30.88 46.29
CA THR A 302 17.80 32.25 46.69
C THR A 302 16.35 32.35 47.17
N ILE A 303 15.42 31.67 46.50
CA ILE A 303 14.01 31.61 46.88
C ILE A 303 13.86 30.94 48.26
N PHE A 304 14.49 29.78 48.45
CA PHE A 304 14.46 29.07 49.73
C PHE A 304 15.08 29.88 50.88
N GLN A 305 16.20 30.57 50.63
CA GLN A 305 16.90 31.34 51.66
C GLN A 305 16.21 32.68 51.95
N ASN A 306 15.95 33.49 50.92
CA ASN A 306 15.51 34.88 51.10
C ASN A 306 14.00 35.02 51.24
N TYR A 307 13.21 34.10 50.69
CA TYR A 307 11.74 34.18 50.73
C TYR A 307 11.14 33.18 51.71
N LEU A 308 11.63 31.93 51.76
CA LEU A 308 11.14 30.94 52.74
C LEU A 308 11.88 30.99 54.09
N GLY A 309 12.91 31.84 54.23
CA GLY A 309 13.64 32.03 55.48
C GLY A 309 14.49 30.83 55.92
N MET A 310 14.88 29.95 55.00
CA MET A 310 15.69 28.77 55.31
C MET A 310 17.15 29.15 55.55
N THR A 311 17.87 28.32 56.33
CA THR A 311 19.32 28.50 56.51
C THR A 311 20.06 28.31 55.18
N PRO A 312 21.21 28.98 54.96
CA PRO A 312 21.96 28.87 53.70
C PRO A 312 22.33 27.43 53.33
N SER A 313 22.66 26.60 54.32
CA SER A 313 22.97 25.17 54.12
C SER A 313 21.75 24.38 53.66
N THR A 314 20.59 24.57 54.30
CA THR A 314 19.36 23.87 53.95
C THR A 314 18.84 24.32 52.57
N ALA A 315 18.92 25.61 52.25
CA ALA A 315 18.52 26.14 50.95
C ALA A 315 19.36 25.57 49.79
N LYS A 316 20.69 25.50 49.94
CA LYS A 316 21.59 24.93 48.92
C LYS A 316 21.39 23.42 48.76
N MET A 317 21.22 22.69 49.86
CA MET A 317 20.94 21.25 49.85
C MET A 317 19.60 20.95 49.16
N LEU A 318 18.54 21.67 49.52
CA LEU A 318 17.21 21.46 48.94
C LEU A 318 17.17 21.81 47.45
N SER A 319 17.83 22.89 47.05
CA SER A 319 18.02 23.25 45.63
C SER A 319 18.75 22.15 44.85
N SER A 320 19.80 21.57 45.42
CA SER A 320 20.52 20.43 44.83
C SER A 320 19.62 19.20 44.65
N CYS A 321 18.79 18.89 45.64
CA CYS A 321 17.80 17.81 45.57
C CYS A 321 16.74 18.03 44.48
N VAL A 322 16.28 19.28 44.29
CA VAL A 322 15.32 19.63 43.23
C VAL A 322 15.89 19.32 41.85
N PHE A 323 17.18 19.58 41.60
CA PHE A 323 17.81 19.28 40.30
C PHE A 323 18.08 17.80 40.07
N VAL A 324 18.40 17.04 41.12
CA VAL A 324 18.45 15.57 41.03
C VAL A 324 17.07 15.03 40.66
N TRP A 325 16.02 15.51 41.33
CA TRP A 325 14.64 15.13 41.02
C TRP A 325 14.26 15.48 39.57
N LYS A 326 14.56 16.70 39.13
CA LYS A 326 14.35 17.14 37.74
C LYS A 326 15.04 16.21 36.74
N THR A 327 16.27 15.78 37.04
CA THR A 327 17.04 14.85 36.20
C THR A 327 16.36 13.48 36.12
N LEU A 328 15.87 12.95 37.24
CA LEU A 328 15.12 11.69 37.27
C LEU A 328 13.82 11.79 36.45
N CYS A 329 13.11 12.92 36.55
CA CYS A 329 11.88 13.15 35.77
C CYS A 329 12.13 13.28 34.27
N CYS A 330 13.34 13.64 33.82
CA CYS A 330 13.66 13.66 32.38
C CYS A 330 13.56 12.27 31.73
N PHE A 331 13.74 11.18 32.50
CA PHE A 331 13.52 9.82 31.98
C PHE A 331 12.05 9.53 31.65
N ILE A 332 11.10 10.19 32.32
CA ILE A 332 9.67 10.10 31.96
C ILE A 332 9.49 10.56 30.50
N SER A 333 10.13 11.67 30.16
CA SER A 333 10.12 12.24 28.80
C SER A 333 10.71 11.27 27.76
N PHE A 334 11.84 10.63 28.10
CA PHE A 334 12.47 9.61 27.27
C PHE A 334 11.54 8.44 26.91
N TRP A 335 10.75 7.95 27.87
CA TRP A 335 9.80 6.86 27.62
C TRP A 335 8.49 7.33 26.98
N ALA A 336 8.06 8.56 27.28
CA ALA A 336 6.78 9.10 26.86
C ALA A 336 6.78 9.59 25.39
N ILE A 337 7.86 10.22 24.93
CA ILE A 337 7.85 11.00 23.68
C ILE A 337 7.50 10.19 22.42
N ASP A 338 7.96 8.94 22.35
CA ASP A 338 7.69 8.02 21.24
C ASP A 338 6.48 7.07 21.49
N ARG A 339 5.82 7.18 22.66
CA ARG A 339 4.59 6.44 23.00
C ARG A 339 3.34 7.30 22.94
N TRP A 340 3.41 8.50 23.49
CA TRP A 340 2.30 9.45 23.60
C TRP A 340 2.24 10.45 22.44
N GLY A 341 3.33 10.56 21.67
CA GLY A 341 3.48 11.60 20.65
C GLY A 341 3.91 12.94 21.23
N ARG A 342 4.35 13.85 20.36
CA ARG A 342 4.95 15.13 20.76
C ARG A 342 3.89 16.06 21.33
N ARG A 343 2.70 16.08 20.72
CA ARG A 343 1.61 17.00 21.10
C ARG A 343 1.12 16.75 22.52
N LEU A 344 0.84 15.48 22.83
CA LEU A 344 0.31 15.12 24.14
C LEU A 344 1.30 15.43 25.26
N CYS A 345 2.60 15.20 25.02
CA CYS A 345 3.66 15.56 25.96
C CYS A 345 3.69 17.07 26.28
N PHE A 346 3.60 17.94 25.26
CA PHE A 346 3.54 19.39 25.48
C PHE A 346 2.27 19.84 26.23
N MET A 347 1.11 19.25 25.90
CA MET A 347 -0.16 19.59 26.56
C MET A 347 -0.15 19.19 28.05
N ILE A 348 0.31 17.97 28.37
CA ILE A 348 0.44 17.50 29.76
C ILE A 348 1.42 18.39 30.54
N SER A 349 2.56 18.72 29.94
CA SER A 349 3.56 19.59 30.56
C SER A 349 2.99 20.98 30.86
N GLY A 350 2.35 21.63 29.88
CA GLY A 350 1.76 22.95 30.03
C GLY A 350 0.67 23.02 31.11
N ALA A 351 -0.25 22.06 31.12
CA ALA A 351 -1.33 22.00 32.11
C ALA A 351 -0.78 21.78 33.54
N GLY A 352 0.15 20.84 33.72
CA GLY A 352 0.77 20.58 35.02
C GLY A 352 1.57 21.77 35.56
N MET A 353 2.32 22.44 34.69
CA MET A 353 3.06 23.65 35.06
C MET A 353 2.14 24.80 35.45
N ALA A 354 1.02 24.99 34.76
CA ALA A 354 0.04 26.04 35.07
C ALA A 354 -0.52 25.89 36.48
N VAL A 355 -0.92 24.67 36.85
CA VAL A 355 -1.41 24.35 38.19
C VAL A 355 -0.34 24.63 39.24
N CYS A 356 0.91 24.21 39.00
CA CYS A 356 1.99 24.45 39.94
C CYS A 356 2.26 25.94 40.14
N MET A 357 2.34 26.73 39.07
CA MET A 357 2.58 28.18 39.15
C MET A 357 1.44 28.92 39.86
N ALA A 358 0.18 28.48 39.68
CA ALA A 358 -0.95 29.04 40.42
C ALA A 358 -0.83 28.77 41.93
N VAL A 359 -0.42 27.57 42.33
CA VAL A 359 -0.19 27.24 43.76
C VAL A 359 0.98 28.02 44.34
N LEU A 360 2.07 28.20 43.60
CA LEU A 360 3.19 29.05 44.02
C LEU A 360 2.78 30.52 44.18
N ALA A 361 1.91 31.04 43.30
CA ALA A 361 1.34 32.38 43.43
C ALA A 361 0.48 32.52 44.70
N ILE A 362 -0.36 31.53 45.00
CA ILE A 362 -1.23 31.53 46.18
C ILE A 362 -0.40 31.46 47.47
N THR A 363 0.57 30.56 47.54
CA THR A 363 1.40 30.39 48.75
C THR A 363 2.28 31.61 49.06
N THR A 364 2.62 32.42 48.04
CA THR A 364 3.40 33.65 48.19
C THR A 364 2.57 34.92 48.31
N SER A 365 1.23 34.86 48.23
CA SER A 365 0.36 36.04 48.38
C SER A 365 0.13 36.44 49.84
N PHE A 366 0.39 35.54 50.79
CA PHE A 366 0.24 35.78 52.22
C PHE A 366 1.43 36.56 52.79
N HIS A 367 1.16 37.55 53.64
CA HIS A 367 2.20 38.40 54.25
C HIS A 367 3.10 37.67 55.26
N THR A 368 2.67 36.50 55.76
CA THR A 368 3.43 35.68 56.70
C THR A 368 3.45 34.24 56.21
N ILE A 369 4.64 33.73 55.88
CA ILE A 369 4.80 32.35 55.38
C ILE A 369 4.87 31.42 56.58
N THR A 370 3.81 30.63 56.78
CA THR A 370 3.80 29.56 57.79
C THR A 370 4.67 28.39 57.36
N HIS A 371 5.14 27.57 58.31
CA HIS A 371 5.91 26.36 58.01
C HIS A 371 5.18 25.42 57.03
N THR A 372 3.85 25.28 57.16
CA THR A 372 3.02 24.50 56.24
C THR A 372 3.02 25.07 54.83
N MET A 373 2.91 26.40 54.68
CA MET A 373 2.96 27.05 53.36
C MET A 373 4.33 26.89 52.69
N ALA A 374 5.42 26.94 53.46
CA ALA A 374 6.77 26.67 52.96
C ALA A 374 6.91 25.22 52.46
N ILE A 375 6.35 24.23 53.16
CA ILE A 375 6.32 22.82 52.71
C ILE A 375 5.56 22.69 51.38
N VAL A 376 4.36 23.29 51.29
CA VAL A 376 3.55 23.25 50.06
C VAL A 376 4.30 23.91 48.89
N TYR A 377 4.94 25.05 49.12
CA TYR A 377 5.76 25.74 48.11
C TYR A 377 6.87 24.83 47.58
N VAL A 378 7.64 24.22 48.49
CA VAL A 378 8.72 23.28 48.12
C VAL A 378 8.15 22.08 47.36
N ALA A 379 7.08 21.45 47.85
CA ALA A 379 6.46 20.30 47.21
C ALA A 379 6.03 20.61 45.77
N PHE A 380 5.37 21.75 45.55
CA PHE A 380 4.95 22.16 44.20
C PHE A 380 6.11 22.61 43.31
N MET A 381 7.26 23.03 43.85
CA MET A 381 8.48 23.16 43.06
C MET A 381 9.00 21.80 42.57
N PHE A 382 8.94 20.74 43.39
CA PHE A 382 9.29 19.38 42.94
C PHE A 382 8.30 18.89 41.87
N ILE A 383 7.00 19.08 42.07
CA ILE A 383 5.96 18.68 41.10
C ILE A 383 6.11 19.46 39.79
N PHE A 384 6.39 20.76 39.83
CA PHE A 384 6.69 21.55 38.63
C PHE A 384 7.86 20.94 37.84
N ASN A 385 8.93 20.55 38.55
CA ASN A 385 10.09 19.88 37.96
C ASN A 385 9.82 18.44 37.50
N SER A 386 8.65 17.86 37.80
CA SER A 386 8.16 16.62 37.18
C SER A 386 7.48 16.87 35.84
N PHE A 387 6.70 17.96 35.73
CA PHE A 387 5.95 18.28 34.51
C PHE A 387 6.77 19.02 33.45
N TYR A 388 7.68 19.92 33.86
CA TYR A 388 8.51 20.68 32.95
C TYR A 388 9.31 19.77 31.99
N PRO A 389 9.95 18.68 32.46
CA PRO A 389 10.73 17.83 31.58
C PRO A 389 9.96 17.03 30.54
N ILE A 390 8.67 16.75 30.78
CA ILE A 390 7.84 15.94 29.88
C ILE A 390 7.73 16.61 28.49
N GLY A 391 7.65 17.94 28.43
CA GLY A 391 7.55 18.67 27.17
C GLY A 391 8.77 19.52 26.84
N PHE A 392 9.26 20.29 27.81
CA PHE A 392 10.13 21.45 27.54
C PHE A 392 11.60 21.26 27.88
N MET A 393 12.00 20.06 28.27
CA MET A 393 13.41 19.70 28.51
C MET A 393 13.90 18.80 27.38
N GLY A 394 14.05 19.36 26.17
CA GLY A 394 14.49 18.65 24.97
C GLY A 394 13.46 18.63 23.83
N GLY A 395 12.17 18.53 24.17
CA GLY A 395 11.09 18.43 23.17
C GLY A 395 11.01 19.64 22.22
N ASN A 396 11.34 20.84 22.70
CA ASN A 396 11.41 22.05 21.87
C ASN A 396 12.47 21.94 20.76
N PHE A 397 13.65 21.35 21.06
CA PHE A 397 14.73 21.17 20.09
C PHE A 397 14.35 20.09 19.07
N LEU A 398 13.78 18.98 19.55
CA LEU A 398 13.26 17.90 18.71
C LEU A 398 12.22 18.41 17.71
N TYR A 399 11.17 19.07 18.20
CA TYR A 399 10.06 19.50 17.36
C TYR A 399 10.51 20.55 16.32
N THR A 400 11.41 21.45 16.71
CA THR A 400 12.00 22.44 15.80
C THR A 400 12.78 21.76 14.66
N ALA A 401 13.55 20.72 14.97
CA ALA A 401 14.29 19.97 13.97
C ALA A 401 13.38 19.16 13.03
N GLU A 402 12.24 18.66 13.54
CA GLU A 402 11.25 17.90 12.77
C GLU A 402 10.37 18.77 11.86
N VAL A 403 9.97 19.96 12.31
CA VAL A 403 9.09 20.86 11.56
C VAL A 403 9.84 21.74 10.57
N ALA A 404 11.12 22.04 10.80
CA ALA A 404 11.86 22.88 9.86
C ALA A 404 12.22 22.10 8.56
N PRO A 405 11.98 22.70 7.37
CA PRO A 405 12.27 22.06 6.09
C PRO A 405 13.76 21.81 5.89
N VAL A 406 14.12 20.76 5.16
CA VAL A 406 15.50 20.24 5.03
C VAL A 406 16.54 21.32 4.79
N ARG A 407 16.32 22.21 3.81
CA ARG A 407 17.29 23.26 3.43
C ARG A 407 17.44 24.38 4.46
N LEU A 408 16.37 24.75 5.15
CA LEU A 408 16.39 25.84 6.15
C LEU A 408 16.47 25.30 7.58
N ARG A 409 16.58 23.98 7.77
CA ARG A 409 16.49 23.32 9.09
C ARG A 409 17.45 23.91 10.09
N ALA A 410 18.74 23.97 9.77
CA ALA A 410 19.74 24.52 10.70
C ALA A 410 19.53 26.01 10.93
N ALA A 411 19.15 26.78 9.91
CA ALA A 411 18.93 28.21 10.04
C ALA A 411 17.71 28.52 10.93
N ILE A 412 16.56 27.89 10.67
CA ILE A 412 15.34 28.05 11.50
C ILE A 412 15.59 27.52 12.91
N SER A 413 16.26 26.37 13.07
CA SER A 413 16.60 25.83 14.39
C SER A 413 17.53 26.77 15.17
N SER A 414 18.49 27.40 14.50
CA SER A 414 19.39 28.38 15.12
C SER A 414 18.67 29.66 15.53
N LEU A 415 17.74 30.17 14.72
CA LEU A 415 16.91 31.33 15.05
C LEU A 415 15.93 31.03 16.20
N ALA A 416 15.34 29.84 16.22
CA ALA A 416 14.49 29.39 17.32
C ALA A 416 15.29 29.21 18.63
N THR A 417 16.51 28.71 18.54
CA THR A 417 17.44 28.62 19.69
C THR A 417 17.89 30.01 20.15
N ALA A 418 18.14 30.94 19.23
CA ALA A 418 18.39 32.34 19.59
C ALA A 418 17.19 32.96 20.32
N ASN A 419 15.96 32.69 19.85
CA ASN A 419 14.73 33.13 20.53
C ASN A 419 14.62 32.54 21.95
N HIS A 420 14.98 31.27 22.14
CA HIS A 420 15.10 30.67 23.47
C HIS A 420 16.07 31.48 24.35
N TRP A 421 17.26 31.80 23.86
CA TRP A 421 18.26 32.54 24.65
C TRP A 421 17.85 33.99 24.93
N LEU A 422 17.16 34.63 23.99
CA LEU A 422 16.59 35.97 24.17
C LEU A 422 15.58 35.99 25.32
N TRP A 423 14.62 35.06 25.35
CA TRP A 423 13.63 35.03 26.42
C TRP A 423 14.22 34.55 27.75
N ASN A 424 15.23 33.68 27.71
CA ASN A 424 16.02 33.35 28.90
C ASN A 424 16.69 34.60 29.49
N LEU A 425 17.33 35.44 28.64
CA LEU A 425 17.92 36.71 29.06
C LEU A 425 16.89 37.63 29.72
N VAL A 426 15.71 37.80 29.10
CA VAL A 426 14.62 38.61 29.64
C VAL A 426 14.19 38.10 31.01
N VAL A 427 13.95 36.79 31.15
CA VAL A 427 13.53 36.19 32.43
C VAL A 427 14.59 36.40 33.50
N VAL A 428 15.86 36.11 33.24
CA VAL A 428 16.93 36.22 34.24
C VAL A 428 17.17 37.67 34.67
N LEU A 429 17.10 38.64 33.76
CA LEU A 429 17.29 40.05 34.09
C LEU A 429 16.12 40.61 34.92
N VAL A 430 14.89 40.23 34.54
CA VAL A 430 13.66 40.77 35.17
C VAL A 430 13.36 40.07 36.49
N THR A 431 13.72 38.81 36.67
CA THR A 431 13.32 37.98 37.83
C THR A 431 13.61 38.65 39.18
N PRO A 432 14.84 39.07 39.51
CA PRO A 432 15.12 39.66 40.84
C PRO A 432 14.29 40.93 41.11
N VAL A 433 14.10 41.77 40.08
CA VAL A 433 13.32 43.01 40.18
C VAL A 433 11.83 42.71 40.30
N ALA A 434 11.31 41.76 39.52
CA ALA A 434 9.90 41.41 39.52
C ALA A 434 9.47 40.76 40.85
N ILE A 435 10.30 39.88 41.42
CA ILE A 435 9.96 39.29 42.73
C ILE A 435 9.94 40.36 43.82
N ASP A 436 10.84 41.35 43.79
CA ASP A 436 10.89 42.45 44.76
C ASP A 436 9.72 43.45 44.59
N THR A 437 9.31 43.74 43.35
CA THR A 437 8.32 44.79 43.05
C THR A 437 6.88 44.31 42.98
N ILE A 438 6.61 43.17 42.30
CA ILE A 438 5.25 42.66 42.04
C ILE A 438 4.93 41.35 42.77
N GLY A 439 5.92 40.75 43.45
CA GLY A 439 5.74 39.62 44.37
C GLY A 439 4.97 38.45 43.75
N CYS A 440 3.86 38.06 44.38
CA CYS A 440 3.05 36.90 43.97
C CYS A 440 2.47 37.01 42.55
N PHE A 441 2.22 38.22 42.04
CA PHE A 441 1.69 38.44 40.70
C PHE A 441 2.64 37.96 39.59
N TYR A 442 3.95 37.87 39.89
CA TYR A 442 4.92 37.34 38.94
C TYR A 442 4.65 35.86 38.60
N TYR A 443 4.26 35.04 39.58
CA TYR A 443 3.88 33.63 39.37
C TYR A 443 2.55 33.48 38.61
N VAL A 444 1.62 34.44 38.75
CA VAL A 444 0.35 34.44 38.00
C VAL A 444 0.60 34.57 36.50
N ILE A 445 1.57 35.39 36.09
CA ILE A 445 1.95 35.53 34.67
C ILE A 445 2.36 34.17 34.09
N TYR A 446 3.22 33.43 34.81
CA TYR A 446 3.65 32.10 34.38
C TYR A 446 2.53 31.05 34.38
N ALA A 447 1.58 31.15 35.31
CA ALA A 447 0.41 30.29 35.33
C ALA A 447 -0.47 30.48 34.09
N LEU A 448 -0.75 31.73 33.71
CA LEU A 448 -1.56 32.06 32.53
C LEU A 448 -0.87 31.65 31.23
N ILE A 449 0.42 31.94 31.09
CA ILE A 449 1.18 31.54 29.89
C ILE A 449 1.20 30.00 29.79
N SER A 450 1.45 29.29 30.90
CA SER A 450 1.45 27.82 30.91
C SER A 450 0.08 27.24 30.57
N ALA A 451 -1.01 27.86 31.01
CA ALA A 451 -2.37 27.44 30.69
C ALA A 451 -2.74 27.65 29.21
N SER A 452 -2.07 28.58 28.52
CA SER A 452 -2.27 28.77 27.07
C SER A 452 -1.60 27.68 26.21
N ILE A 453 -0.56 27.02 26.73
CA ILE A 453 0.22 26.02 25.98
C ILE A 453 -0.67 24.89 25.44
N PRO A 454 -1.50 24.21 26.25
CA PRO A 454 -2.34 23.12 25.74
C PRO A 454 -3.27 23.56 24.60
N VAL A 455 -3.84 24.76 24.71
CA VAL A 455 -4.74 25.33 23.69
C VAL A 455 -4.00 25.58 22.38
N CYS A 456 -2.82 26.21 22.46
CA CYS A 456 -2.00 26.47 21.27
C CYS A 456 -1.54 25.18 20.58
N ILE A 457 -1.07 24.18 21.35
CA ILE A 457 -0.63 22.89 20.82
C ILE A 457 -1.79 22.12 20.17
N TYR A 458 -2.97 22.16 20.78
CA TYR A 458 -4.15 21.51 20.22
C TYR A 458 -4.55 22.09 18.85
N LEU A 459 -4.49 23.42 18.69
CA LEU A 459 -4.97 24.09 17.49
C LEU A 459 -3.96 24.11 16.34
N PHE A 460 -2.67 24.32 16.62
CA PHE A 460 -1.71 24.72 15.58
C PHE A 460 -0.58 23.72 15.32
N TYR A 461 -0.31 22.79 16.23
CA TYR A 461 0.87 21.94 16.16
C TYR A 461 0.51 20.55 15.61
N PRO A 462 0.94 20.17 14.39
CA PRO A 462 0.74 18.82 13.87
C PRO A 462 1.55 17.76 14.64
N GLU A 463 1.13 16.50 14.57
CA GLU A 463 1.87 15.39 15.19
C GLU A 463 2.98 14.90 14.27
N THR A 464 4.18 14.70 14.83
CA THR A 464 5.39 14.35 14.09
C THR A 464 5.91 12.94 14.42
N MET A 465 5.35 12.28 15.44
CA MET A 465 5.73 10.93 15.86
C MET A 465 5.63 9.91 14.72
N ASN A 466 6.68 9.09 14.56
CA ASN A 466 6.82 8.05 13.53
C ASN A 466 6.64 8.55 12.08
N ARG A 467 6.76 9.86 11.84
CA ARG A 467 6.71 10.43 10.49
C ARG A 467 8.12 10.64 9.96
N ASN A 468 8.30 10.31 8.68
CA ASN A 468 9.52 10.70 7.99
C ASN A 468 9.54 12.23 7.80
N LEU A 469 10.73 12.84 7.83
CA LEU A 469 10.85 14.32 7.80
C LEU A 469 10.30 14.87 6.48
N GLU A 470 10.47 14.11 5.41
CA GLU A 470 10.10 14.45 4.04
C GLU A 470 8.58 14.34 3.80
N MET A 471 7.90 13.42 4.51
CA MET A 471 6.43 13.30 4.45
C MET A 471 5.74 14.51 5.12
N LEU A 472 6.34 15.05 6.18
CA LEU A 472 5.82 16.26 6.84
C LEU A 472 5.91 17.48 5.91
N ASP A 473 6.96 17.58 5.09
CA ASP A 473 7.09 18.65 4.09
C ASP A 473 5.89 18.66 3.12
N GLN A 474 5.41 17.48 2.70
CA GLN A 474 4.24 17.35 1.83
C GLN A 474 2.94 17.80 2.49
N VAL A 475 2.74 17.54 3.78
CA VAL A 475 1.56 18.03 4.53
C VAL A 475 1.51 19.57 4.50
N PHE A 476 2.64 20.20 4.76
CA PHE A 476 2.72 21.66 4.74
C PHE A 476 2.62 22.25 3.33
N ALA A 477 2.99 21.50 2.29
CA ALA A 477 2.82 21.93 0.90
C ALA A 477 1.35 21.78 0.42
N ASN A 478 0.72 20.64 0.73
CA ASN A 478 -0.56 20.23 0.15
C ASN A 478 -1.79 20.73 0.91
N ALA A 479 -1.66 21.14 2.18
CA ALA A 479 -2.78 21.77 2.87
C ALA A 479 -3.29 22.99 2.04
N SER A 480 -4.57 23.37 2.17
CA SER A 480 -5.06 24.61 1.53
C SER A 480 -4.98 25.82 2.46
N SER A 481 -4.95 25.61 3.78
CA SER A 481 -4.83 26.66 4.80
C SER A 481 -4.06 26.18 6.04
N ILE A 482 -3.68 27.09 6.94
CA ILE A 482 -3.01 26.75 8.22
C ILE A 482 -3.87 25.85 9.12
N TRP A 483 -5.20 25.97 9.03
CA TRP A 483 -6.16 25.20 9.83
C TRP A 483 -6.28 23.75 9.38
N GLN A 484 -5.95 23.46 8.12
CA GLN A 484 -5.98 22.09 7.58
C GLN A 484 -4.70 21.30 7.86
N VAL A 485 -3.61 21.95 8.28
CA VAL A 485 -2.33 21.26 8.55
C VAL A 485 -2.47 20.19 9.63
N VAL A 486 -3.17 20.49 10.73
CA VAL A 486 -3.34 19.54 11.85
C VAL A 486 -4.26 18.37 11.48
N PRO A 487 -5.46 18.58 10.89
CA PRO A 487 -6.30 17.48 10.38
C PRO A 487 -5.59 16.62 9.33
N MET A 488 -4.88 17.23 8.38
CA MET A 488 -4.17 16.51 7.34
C MET A 488 -3.03 15.65 7.88
N ALA A 489 -2.25 16.16 8.85
CA ALA A 489 -1.23 15.38 9.54
C ALA A 489 -1.80 14.19 10.33
N ARG A 490 -3.04 14.31 10.84
CA ARG A 490 -3.75 13.24 11.55
C ARG A 490 -4.23 12.13 10.61
N ASN A 491 -4.65 12.49 9.40
CA ASN A 491 -5.22 11.57 8.42
C ASN A 491 -4.17 10.97 7.47
N LEU A 492 -2.89 11.37 7.57
CA LEU A 492 -1.80 10.67 6.90
C LEU A 492 -1.83 9.18 7.30
N PRO A 493 -1.79 8.23 6.35
CA PRO A 493 -1.82 6.81 6.65
C PRO A 493 -0.74 6.49 7.70
N ASN A 494 -1.19 6.08 8.88
CA ASN A 494 -0.34 5.35 9.81
C ASN A 494 -0.18 3.96 9.21
N ASP A 495 0.98 3.33 9.34
CA ASP A 495 1.12 1.88 9.10
C ASP A 495 0.10 1.13 9.97
N ARG A 496 -1.09 0.89 9.42
CA ARG A 496 -2.23 0.26 10.10
C ARG A 496 -1.97 -1.21 10.34
N LEU A 497 -1.15 -1.82 9.48
CA LEU A 497 -0.74 -3.20 9.54
C LEU A 497 0.64 -3.26 10.20
N LYS A 498 0.68 -3.46 11.52
CA LYS A 498 1.93 -3.66 12.28
C LYS A 498 2.53 -5.05 12.03
N ARG A 499 2.55 -5.51 10.78
CA ARG A 499 3.09 -6.81 10.37
C ARG A 499 3.67 -6.72 8.94
N PRO A 500 4.65 -7.56 8.60
CA PRO A 500 5.11 -7.74 7.22
C PRO A 500 3.95 -8.07 6.28
N LEU A 501 3.96 -7.47 5.09
CA LEU A 501 2.96 -7.69 4.04
C LEU A 501 3.52 -8.58 2.93
N THR A 502 2.68 -9.48 2.44
CA THR A 502 2.94 -10.19 1.17
C THR A 502 2.94 -9.19 0.00
N TYR A 503 3.46 -9.57 -1.16
CA TYR A 503 3.50 -8.65 -2.30
C TYR A 503 2.08 -8.27 -2.76
N SER A 504 1.20 -9.26 -2.85
CA SER A 504 -0.21 -9.09 -3.20
C SER A 504 -0.92 -8.15 -2.24
N GLU A 505 -0.67 -8.24 -0.93
CA GLU A 505 -1.20 -7.30 0.05
C GLU A 505 -0.69 -5.87 -0.15
N LYS A 506 0.60 -5.67 -0.44
CA LYS A 506 1.13 -4.32 -0.70
C LYS A 506 0.43 -3.67 -1.88
N VAL A 507 0.33 -4.40 -3.00
CA VAL A 507 -0.33 -3.90 -4.21
C VAL A 507 -1.82 -3.69 -3.96
N LEU A 508 -2.51 -4.65 -3.32
CA LEU A 508 -3.93 -4.53 -3.07
C LEU A 508 -4.25 -3.36 -2.12
N TYR A 509 -3.49 -3.20 -1.03
CA TYR A 509 -3.76 -2.20 0.00
C TYR A 509 -3.31 -0.80 -0.39
N SER A 510 -2.38 -0.65 -1.35
CA SER A 510 -2.06 0.66 -1.92
C SER A 510 -3.17 1.22 -2.82
N HIS A 511 -4.18 0.42 -3.14
CA HIS A 511 -5.34 0.81 -3.95
C HIS A 511 -6.64 0.83 -3.12
N LEU A 512 -6.56 0.90 -1.79
CA LEU A 512 -7.74 1.12 -0.96
C LEU A 512 -8.31 2.52 -1.22
N ASP A 513 -9.63 2.61 -1.17
CA ASP A 513 -10.33 3.89 -1.17
C ASP A 513 -9.91 4.73 0.06
N ASP A 514 -9.73 6.03 -0.13
CA ASP A 514 -9.27 6.94 0.93
C ASP A 514 -10.22 7.02 2.14
N GLU A 515 -11.49 6.62 1.99
CA GLU A 515 -12.48 6.56 3.08
C GLU A 515 -12.46 5.22 3.84
N PHE A 516 -11.61 4.26 3.45
CA PHE A 516 -11.53 2.95 4.09
C PHE A 516 -10.75 3.00 5.40
N ASP A 517 -11.45 3.06 6.55
CA ASP A 517 -10.85 3.23 7.89
C ASP A 517 -10.79 1.97 8.77
N GLU A 518 -11.23 0.83 8.26
CA GLU A 518 -11.35 -0.41 9.03
C GLU A 518 -10.04 -1.21 9.14
N SER A 519 -9.93 -2.05 10.17
CA SER A 519 -8.84 -3.01 10.30
C SER A 519 -9.01 -4.16 9.30
N ILE A 520 -7.96 -4.50 8.55
CA ILE A 520 -8.01 -5.52 7.51
C ILE A 520 -7.70 -6.90 8.08
N ILE A 521 -8.64 -7.82 7.92
CA ILE A 521 -8.55 -9.24 8.26
C ILE A 521 -8.82 -10.06 7.00
N ARG A 522 -7.85 -10.89 6.61
CA ARG A 522 -7.98 -11.80 5.45
C ARG A 522 -9.19 -12.72 5.62
N GLY A 523 -9.92 -12.93 4.53
CA GLY A 523 -11.15 -13.73 4.44
C GLY A 523 -12.39 -13.11 5.07
N GLN A 524 -12.31 -11.90 5.64
CA GLN A 524 -13.42 -11.31 6.42
C GLN A 524 -13.73 -9.87 6.02
N SER A 525 -12.74 -8.98 6.02
CA SER A 525 -12.96 -7.56 5.75
C SER A 525 -13.41 -7.34 4.30
N GLN A 526 -14.42 -6.50 4.08
CA GLN A 526 -14.81 -6.06 2.74
C GLN A 526 -13.97 -4.86 2.33
N LEU A 527 -13.05 -5.04 1.39
CA LEU A 527 -12.21 -3.97 0.88
C LEU A 527 -12.99 -3.14 -0.15
N LYS A 528 -12.79 -1.83 -0.12
CA LYS A 528 -13.19 -0.90 -1.17
C LYS A 528 -11.94 -0.49 -1.93
N LEU A 529 -11.84 -0.89 -3.19
CA LEU A 529 -10.64 -0.75 -3.99
C LEU A 529 -10.85 0.20 -5.17
N ARG A 530 -9.77 0.85 -5.59
CA ARG A 530 -9.71 1.77 -6.73
C ARG A 530 -8.79 1.21 -7.82
N PRO A 531 -9.31 0.34 -8.72
CA PRO A 531 -8.56 -0.10 -9.88
C PRO A 531 -8.13 1.08 -10.74
N LEU A 532 -6.93 1.02 -11.32
CA LEU A 532 -6.39 2.10 -12.16
C LEU A 532 -6.95 2.08 -13.59
N ARG A 533 -7.48 0.94 -14.03
CA ARG A 533 -8.01 0.75 -15.39
C ARG A 533 -8.96 -0.43 -15.50
N ILE A 534 -9.62 -0.50 -16.66
CA ILE A 534 -10.55 -1.55 -17.05
C ILE A 534 -10.19 -2.08 -18.45
N ALA A 535 -10.30 -3.39 -18.65
CA ALA A 535 -10.27 -4.01 -19.97
C ALA A 535 -11.49 -4.91 -20.19
N CYS A 536 -12.20 -4.69 -21.29
CA CYS A 536 -13.38 -5.45 -21.67
C CYS A 536 -13.17 -6.17 -22.99
N GLN A 537 -13.72 -7.37 -23.13
CA GLN A 537 -13.73 -8.11 -24.39
C GLN A 537 -15.11 -8.06 -25.03
N ASP A 538 -15.21 -8.16 -26.35
CA ASP A 538 -16.42 -7.91 -27.15
C ASP A 538 -17.67 -8.72 -26.77
N ALA A 539 -17.54 -9.96 -26.27
CA ALA A 539 -18.66 -10.76 -25.82
C ALA A 539 -19.28 -10.27 -24.49
N THR A 540 -18.53 -9.62 -23.61
CA THR A 540 -19.04 -9.04 -22.34
C THR A 540 -19.16 -7.52 -22.39
N ALA A 541 -18.34 -6.84 -23.20
CA ALA A 541 -18.36 -5.40 -23.41
C ALA A 541 -19.71 -4.92 -23.91
N GLN A 542 -20.39 -5.70 -24.77
CA GLN A 542 -21.72 -5.36 -25.27
C GLN A 542 -22.68 -4.95 -24.14
N MET A 543 -22.86 -5.84 -23.17
CA MET A 543 -23.81 -5.62 -22.08
C MET A 543 -23.27 -4.64 -21.02
N ALA A 544 -21.96 -4.61 -20.78
CA ALA A 544 -21.33 -3.62 -19.90
C ALA A 544 -21.52 -2.19 -20.43
N LEU A 545 -21.31 -1.97 -21.73
CA LEU A 545 -21.51 -0.67 -22.39
C LEU A 545 -22.99 -0.27 -22.38
N ILE A 546 -23.91 -1.19 -22.68
CA ILE A 546 -25.36 -0.91 -22.62
C ILE A 546 -25.79 -0.53 -21.19
N GLN A 547 -25.27 -1.21 -20.16
CA GLN A 547 -25.53 -0.83 -18.77
C GLN A 547 -24.94 0.54 -18.43
N PHE A 548 -23.70 0.82 -18.85
CA PHE A 548 -23.06 2.12 -18.64
C PHE A 548 -23.85 3.26 -19.31
N MET A 549 -24.35 3.04 -20.53
CA MET A 549 -25.23 3.99 -21.23
C MET A 549 -26.46 4.34 -20.41
N SER A 550 -27.08 3.33 -19.79
CA SER A 550 -28.27 3.51 -18.94
C SER A 550 -27.97 4.19 -17.59
N ALA A 551 -26.70 4.28 -17.17
CA ALA A 551 -26.31 5.06 -16.00
C ALA A 551 -26.36 6.58 -16.23
N GLY A 552 -26.39 7.03 -17.50
CA GLY A 552 -26.50 8.45 -17.86
C GLY A 552 -25.21 9.27 -17.70
N LEU A 553 -24.05 8.63 -17.59
CA LEU A 553 -22.76 9.30 -17.44
C LEU A 553 -22.13 9.68 -18.80
N GLU A 554 -21.40 10.80 -18.84
CA GLU A 554 -20.78 11.32 -20.09
C GLU A 554 -19.45 10.66 -20.45
N SER A 555 -18.75 10.06 -19.48
CA SER A 555 -17.48 9.39 -19.69
C SER A 555 -17.13 8.43 -18.56
N THR A 556 -16.27 7.46 -18.86
CA THR A 556 -15.67 6.62 -17.83
C THR A 556 -14.75 7.42 -16.91
N ALA A 557 -14.70 7.04 -15.62
CA ALA A 557 -13.88 7.66 -14.59
C ALA A 557 -12.42 7.19 -14.61
N VAL A 558 -12.16 6.00 -15.18
CA VAL A 558 -10.81 5.42 -15.31
C VAL A 558 -10.57 4.94 -16.74
N PRO A 559 -9.31 4.91 -17.21
CA PRO A 559 -8.96 4.38 -18.54
C PRO A 559 -9.60 3.02 -18.79
N THR A 560 -10.41 2.95 -19.85
CA THR A 560 -11.19 1.77 -20.22
C THR A 560 -10.87 1.41 -21.66
N THR A 561 -10.69 0.12 -21.94
CA THR A 561 -10.42 -0.39 -23.29
C THR A 561 -11.34 -1.54 -23.64
N VAL A 562 -11.84 -1.59 -24.87
CA VAL A 562 -12.63 -2.70 -25.43
C VAL A 562 -11.82 -3.44 -26.49
N HIS A 563 -11.84 -4.76 -26.46
CA HIS A 563 -11.03 -5.66 -27.30
C HIS A 563 -11.93 -6.62 -28.09
N CYS A 564 -11.76 -6.70 -29.40
CA CYS A 564 -12.61 -7.52 -30.29
C CYS A 564 -11.96 -8.86 -30.66
N ASP A 565 -12.12 -9.87 -29.79
CA ASP A 565 -11.40 -11.15 -29.87
C ASP A 565 -12.27 -12.41 -29.71
N HIS A 566 -13.52 -12.33 -29.23
CA HIS A 566 -14.37 -13.53 -29.01
C HIS A 566 -15.31 -13.86 -30.17
N LEU A 567 -15.66 -12.86 -30.99
CA LEU A 567 -16.64 -13.03 -32.06
C LEU A 567 -16.06 -13.60 -33.37
N ILE A 568 -14.74 -13.74 -33.48
CA ILE A 568 -14.09 -14.29 -34.68
C ILE A 568 -14.14 -15.83 -34.63
N VAL A 569 -14.97 -16.42 -35.50
CA VAL A 569 -15.11 -17.89 -35.62
C VAL A 569 -14.00 -18.44 -36.51
N SER A 570 -13.21 -19.36 -35.95
CA SER A 570 -12.13 -20.03 -36.66
C SER A 570 -12.64 -21.19 -37.51
N ARG A 571 -12.15 -21.32 -38.74
CA ARG A 571 -12.45 -22.44 -39.63
C ARG A 571 -11.38 -22.66 -40.70
N ASP A 572 -11.17 -21.67 -41.56
CA ASP A 572 -10.41 -21.84 -42.80
C ASP A 572 -9.04 -21.12 -42.73
N GLY A 573 -8.79 -20.36 -41.66
CA GLY A 573 -7.57 -19.57 -41.46
C GLY A 573 -7.83 -18.06 -41.55
N GLU A 574 -6.84 -17.26 -41.16
CA GLU A 574 -7.00 -15.81 -41.00
C GLU A 574 -7.58 -15.09 -42.22
N ALA A 575 -7.06 -15.40 -43.41
CA ALA A 575 -7.42 -14.72 -44.66
C ALA A 575 -8.91 -14.83 -45.01
N GLN A 576 -9.62 -15.84 -44.48
CA GLN A 576 -11.05 -16.04 -44.69
C GLN A 576 -11.87 -15.75 -43.42
N ASP A 577 -11.34 -16.12 -42.26
CA ASP A 577 -12.06 -16.04 -40.99
C ASP A 577 -12.26 -14.59 -40.53
N LEU A 578 -11.24 -13.72 -40.65
CA LEU A 578 -11.35 -12.32 -40.21
C LEU A 578 -12.32 -11.50 -41.09
N PRO A 579 -12.24 -11.51 -42.43
CA PRO A 579 -13.23 -10.82 -43.27
C PRO A 579 -14.67 -11.29 -43.05
N ARG A 580 -14.86 -12.60 -42.84
CA ARG A 580 -16.16 -13.19 -42.52
C ARG A 580 -16.71 -12.68 -41.19
N ALA A 581 -15.86 -12.55 -40.17
CA ALA A 581 -16.26 -12.00 -38.88
C ALA A 581 -16.62 -10.51 -38.98
N LEU A 582 -15.84 -9.72 -39.73
CA LEU A 582 -16.10 -8.29 -39.98
C LEU A 582 -17.46 -8.07 -40.66
N ASP A 583 -17.85 -8.94 -41.59
CA ASP A 583 -19.16 -8.86 -42.24
C ASP A 583 -20.29 -9.34 -41.31
N ALA A 584 -20.13 -10.52 -40.69
CA ALA A 584 -21.17 -11.14 -39.85
C ALA A 584 -21.47 -10.38 -38.53
N HIS A 585 -20.52 -9.57 -38.06
CA HIS A 585 -20.59 -8.88 -36.77
C HIS A 585 -20.41 -7.36 -36.87
N ARG A 586 -20.48 -6.81 -38.09
CA ARG A 586 -20.35 -5.36 -38.37
C ARG A 586 -21.13 -4.49 -37.39
N GLU A 587 -22.42 -4.76 -37.23
CA GLU A 587 -23.31 -4.00 -36.34
C GLU A 587 -22.79 -3.92 -34.89
N VAL A 588 -22.25 -5.03 -34.37
CA VAL A 588 -21.73 -5.10 -33.00
C VAL A 588 -20.41 -4.34 -32.87
N TYR A 589 -19.54 -4.43 -33.89
CA TYR A 589 -18.28 -3.69 -33.90
C TYR A 589 -18.52 -2.17 -34.01
N GLU A 590 -19.41 -1.73 -34.90
CA GLU A 590 -19.79 -0.31 -35.04
C GLU A 590 -20.43 0.26 -33.75
N PHE A 591 -21.24 -0.56 -33.07
CA PHE A 591 -21.77 -0.20 -31.75
C PHE A 591 -20.66 0.02 -30.72
N MET A 592 -19.73 -0.93 -30.59
CA MET A 592 -18.64 -0.82 -29.60
C MET A 592 -17.70 0.34 -29.91
N GLU A 593 -17.35 0.54 -31.18
CA GLU A 593 -16.53 1.66 -31.64
C GLU A 593 -17.20 3.00 -31.29
N SER A 594 -18.46 3.20 -31.69
CA SER A 594 -19.21 4.43 -31.41
C SER A 594 -19.43 4.67 -29.91
N ALA A 595 -19.64 3.61 -29.12
CA ALA A 595 -19.70 3.69 -27.66
C ALA A 595 -18.36 4.11 -27.04
N CYS A 596 -17.24 3.53 -27.50
CA CYS A 596 -15.90 3.90 -27.03
C CYS A 596 -15.59 5.37 -27.34
N GLN A 597 -15.88 5.81 -28.56
CA GLN A 597 -15.73 7.21 -28.96
C GLN A 597 -16.62 8.15 -28.12
N LYS A 598 -17.88 7.78 -27.87
CA LYS A 598 -18.81 8.59 -27.06
C LYS A 598 -18.35 8.73 -25.62
N TYR A 599 -17.90 7.64 -24.98
CA TYR A 599 -17.66 7.58 -23.53
C TYR A 599 -16.18 7.65 -23.10
N ASN A 600 -15.29 8.08 -24.01
CA ASN A 600 -13.86 8.25 -23.75
C ASN A 600 -13.15 6.94 -23.38
N MET A 601 -13.33 5.91 -24.20
CA MET A 601 -12.67 4.61 -24.06
C MET A 601 -11.79 4.33 -25.28
N GLY A 602 -10.75 3.53 -25.10
CA GLY A 602 -9.94 3.01 -26.22
C GLY A 602 -10.57 1.78 -26.86
N PHE A 603 -10.41 1.62 -28.17
CA PHE A 603 -11.00 0.53 -28.94
C PHE A 603 -9.93 -0.25 -29.71
N TRP A 604 -9.81 -1.55 -29.44
CA TRP A 604 -8.97 -2.47 -30.21
C TRP A 604 -9.82 -3.23 -31.23
N LYS A 605 -9.46 -3.07 -32.50
CA LYS A 605 -10.22 -3.56 -33.65
C LYS A 605 -10.26 -5.09 -33.71
N PRO A 606 -11.24 -5.68 -34.42
CA PRO A 606 -11.25 -7.11 -34.71
C PRO A 606 -9.95 -7.52 -35.42
N GLY A 607 -9.26 -8.54 -34.89
CA GLY A 607 -7.97 -9.01 -35.40
C GLY A 607 -6.74 -8.32 -34.77
N ALA A 608 -6.93 -7.35 -33.88
CA ALA A 608 -5.85 -6.73 -33.12
C ALA A 608 -5.12 -7.72 -32.20
N GLY A 609 -5.87 -8.62 -31.57
CA GLY A 609 -5.33 -9.55 -30.59
C GLY A 609 -6.30 -9.87 -29.46
N ILE A 610 -5.92 -10.92 -28.72
CA ILE A 610 -6.63 -11.38 -27.53
C ILE A 610 -6.36 -10.40 -26.39
N ILE A 611 -7.42 -10.01 -25.68
CA ILE A 611 -7.42 -8.99 -24.61
C ILE A 611 -6.22 -9.10 -23.66
N HIS A 612 -5.89 -10.30 -23.19
CA HIS A 612 -4.85 -10.50 -22.18
C HIS A 612 -3.44 -10.32 -22.73
N GLN A 613 -3.23 -10.67 -24.00
CA GLN A 613 -1.94 -10.47 -24.68
C GLN A 613 -1.72 -8.98 -24.91
N ILE A 614 -2.73 -8.29 -25.43
CA ILE A 614 -2.70 -6.82 -25.61
C ILE A 614 -2.48 -6.12 -24.26
N VAL A 615 -3.15 -6.56 -23.19
CA VAL A 615 -2.95 -6.02 -21.84
C VAL A 615 -1.51 -6.23 -21.37
N LEU A 616 -0.93 -7.42 -21.56
CA LEU A 616 0.44 -7.70 -21.15
C LEU A 616 1.45 -6.78 -21.89
N GLU A 617 1.28 -6.67 -23.20
CA GLU A 617 2.11 -5.89 -24.13
C GLU A 617 2.06 -4.39 -23.85
N ASN A 618 0.86 -3.84 -23.57
CA ASN A 618 0.64 -2.39 -23.56
C ASN A 618 0.36 -1.80 -22.18
N TYR A 619 -0.29 -2.55 -21.29
CA TYR A 619 -0.98 -1.97 -20.13
C TYR A 619 -0.53 -2.50 -18.78
N ALA A 620 0.01 -3.71 -18.72
CA ALA A 620 0.43 -4.34 -17.48
C ALA A 620 1.79 -3.81 -17.03
N PHE A 621 1.92 -3.54 -15.73
CA PHE A 621 3.17 -3.15 -15.08
C PHE A 621 3.16 -3.52 -13.58
N PRO A 622 4.34 -3.74 -12.98
CA PRO A 622 4.46 -4.10 -11.57
C PRO A 622 3.87 -3.06 -10.62
N GLY A 623 3.06 -3.52 -9.66
CA GLY A 623 2.42 -2.67 -8.66
C GLY A 623 1.13 -2.00 -9.12
N GLY A 624 0.68 -2.20 -10.37
CA GLY A 624 -0.62 -1.73 -10.83
C GLY A 624 -1.79 -2.59 -10.34
N MET A 625 -3.01 -2.05 -10.39
CA MET A 625 -4.26 -2.79 -10.20
C MET A 625 -5.23 -2.56 -11.37
N MET A 626 -5.85 -3.63 -11.87
CA MET A 626 -6.93 -3.54 -12.86
C MET A 626 -8.03 -4.55 -12.65
N VAL A 627 -9.17 -4.27 -13.27
CA VAL A 627 -10.24 -5.26 -13.47
C VAL A 627 -10.44 -5.52 -14.95
N GLY A 628 -10.92 -6.71 -15.28
CA GLY A 628 -11.32 -7.03 -16.64
C GLY A 628 -12.58 -7.89 -16.66
N THR A 629 -13.42 -7.70 -17.68
CA THR A 629 -14.67 -8.47 -17.84
C THR A 629 -14.42 -9.85 -18.46
N ASP A 630 -13.37 -10.50 -18.00
CA ASP A 630 -12.93 -11.83 -18.40
C ASP A 630 -12.24 -12.56 -17.23
N SER A 631 -12.38 -13.88 -17.15
CA SER A 631 -11.80 -14.65 -16.04
C SER A 631 -10.28 -14.76 -16.07
N HIS A 632 -9.65 -14.65 -17.24
CA HIS A 632 -8.20 -14.82 -17.42
C HIS A 632 -7.42 -13.51 -17.33
N THR A 633 -8.08 -12.41 -16.93
CA THR A 633 -7.43 -11.15 -16.55
C THR A 633 -6.24 -11.31 -15.59
N PRO A 634 -6.19 -12.30 -14.67
CA PRO A 634 -4.99 -12.61 -13.89
C PRO A 634 -3.69 -12.81 -14.70
N ASN A 635 -3.75 -13.01 -16.02
CA ASN A 635 -2.57 -13.04 -16.91
C ASN A 635 -1.60 -11.87 -16.65
N ALA A 636 -2.10 -10.66 -16.41
CA ALA A 636 -1.28 -9.49 -16.12
C ALA A 636 -0.50 -9.58 -14.80
N GLY A 637 -0.83 -10.52 -13.91
CA GLY A 637 -0.07 -10.83 -12.71
C GLY A 637 1.32 -11.38 -12.98
N GLY A 638 1.59 -11.87 -14.21
CA GLY A 638 2.94 -12.17 -14.67
C GLY A 638 3.84 -10.93 -14.80
N MET A 639 3.24 -9.74 -14.83
CA MET A 639 3.91 -8.43 -14.79
C MET A 639 3.74 -7.76 -13.42
N GLY A 640 3.55 -8.52 -12.34
CA GLY A 640 3.39 -7.97 -10.99
C GLY A 640 2.16 -7.08 -10.78
N MET A 641 1.16 -7.18 -11.65
CA MET A 641 -0.06 -6.40 -11.55
C MET A 641 -1.15 -7.22 -10.84
N ILE A 642 -1.89 -6.63 -9.90
CA ILE A 642 -3.12 -7.26 -9.39
C ILE A 642 -4.22 -7.06 -10.43
N ALA A 643 -4.55 -8.12 -11.14
CA ALA A 643 -5.52 -8.09 -12.23
C ALA A 643 -6.66 -9.08 -11.97
N ILE A 644 -7.87 -8.58 -11.76
CA ILE A 644 -9.00 -9.38 -11.26
C ILE A 644 -10.08 -9.50 -12.34
N GLY A 645 -10.52 -10.73 -12.61
CA GLY A 645 -11.69 -10.99 -13.44
C GLY A 645 -13.00 -10.65 -12.72
N VAL A 646 -13.85 -9.86 -13.37
CA VAL A 646 -15.13 -9.37 -12.84
C VAL A 646 -16.28 -9.51 -13.84
N GLY A 647 -17.51 -9.32 -13.39
CA GLY A 647 -18.68 -9.21 -14.27
C GLY A 647 -18.78 -7.84 -14.95
N GLY A 648 -19.66 -7.69 -15.94
CA GLY A 648 -19.89 -6.41 -16.62
C GLY A 648 -20.35 -5.31 -15.66
N ALA A 649 -21.29 -5.62 -14.76
CA ALA A 649 -21.77 -4.69 -13.74
C ALA A 649 -20.67 -4.13 -12.81
N ASP A 650 -19.76 -4.99 -12.32
CA ASP A 650 -18.61 -4.53 -11.50
C ASP A 650 -17.68 -3.61 -12.31
N ALA A 651 -17.48 -3.92 -13.59
CA ALA A 651 -16.73 -3.02 -14.46
C ALA A 651 -17.47 -1.68 -14.64
N VAL A 652 -18.80 -1.68 -14.75
CA VAL A 652 -19.61 -0.46 -14.83
C VAL A 652 -19.50 0.39 -13.56
N ASP A 653 -19.44 -0.22 -12.37
CA ASP A 653 -19.17 0.53 -11.12
C ASP A 653 -17.85 1.31 -11.21
N VAL A 654 -16.79 0.62 -11.62
CA VAL A 654 -15.45 1.23 -11.73
C VAL A 654 -15.44 2.26 -12.87
N MET A 655 -16.13 2.01 -13.99
CA MET A 655 -16.33 2.98 -15.06
C MET A 655 -17.06 4.23 -14.54
N ALA A 656 -17.97 4.08 -13.58
CA ALA A 656 -18.71 5.18 -12.97
C ALA A 656 -17.96 5.87 -11.81
N GLY A 657 -16.75 5.42 -11.48
CA GLY A 657 -15.97 5.97 -10.38
C GLY A 657 -16.47 5.53 -9.00
N LEU A 658 -17.13 4.37 -8.91
CA LEU A 658 -17.40 3.68 -7.66
C LEU A 658 -16.26 2.70 -7.32
N PRO A 659 -16.00 2.42 -6.02
CA PRO A 659 -14.99 1.46 -5.64
C PRO A 659 -15.42 0.03 -5.97
N LEU A 660 -14.46 -0.82 -6.33
CA LEU A 660 -14.66 -2.26 -6.41
C LEU A 660 -14.74 -2.84 -4.99
N GLU A 661 -15.84 -3.50 -4.66
CA GLU A 661 -15.95 -4.27 -3.42
C GLU A 661 -15.31 -5.65 -3.56
N LEU A 662 -14.40 -6.00 -2.65
CA LEU A 662 -13.75 -7.31 -2.63
C LEU A 662 -13.52 -7.76 -1.19
N THR A 663 -13.98 -8.97 -0.84
CA THR A 663 -13.58 -9.58 0.43
C THR A 663 -12.07 -9.80 0.44
N ALA A 664 -11.38 -9.26 1.46
CA ALA A 664 -9.94 -9.30 1.62
C ALA A 664 -9.43 -10.73 1.40
N PRO A 665 -8.66 -11.01 0.34
CA PRO A 665 -8.29 -12.38 0.03
C PRO A 665 -7.34 -12.97 1.07
N LYS A 666 -7.39 -14.30 1.24
CA LYS A 666 -6.26 -15.04 1.80
C LYS A 666 -5.09 -15.04 0.80
N VAL A 667 -3.89 -15.40 1.23
CA VAL A 667 -2.72 -15.49 0.35
C VAL A 667 -2.15 -16.91 0.39
N LEU A 668 -2.25 -17.61 -0.75
CA LEU A 668 -1.63 -18.92 -0.98
C LEU A 668 -0.27 -18.69 -1.63
N GLY A 669 0.81 -18.97 -0.90
CA GLY A 669 2.17 -18.84 -1.40
C GLY A 669 2.59 -20.09 -2.18
N VAL A 670 3.11 -19.92 -3.39
CA VAL A 670 3.77 -21.01 -4.15
C VAL A 670 5.26 -20.69 -4.22
N ARG A 671 6.06 -21.41 -3.45
CA ARG A 671 7.51 -21.24 -3.40
C ARG A 671 8.17 -22.07 -4.50
N LEU A 672 8.77 -21.38 -5.46
CA LEU A 672 9.52 -21.97 -6.55
C LEU A 672 11.01 -22.02 -6.21
N THR A 673 11.62 -23.18 -6.38
CA THR A 673 13.07 -23.42 -6.22
C THR A 673 13.63 -24.13 -7.44
N GLY A 674 14.96 -24.15 -7.61
CA GLY A 674 15.58 -24.72 -8.80
C GLY A 674 15.32 -23.91 -10.07
N GLN A 675 15.50 -24.56 -11.22
CA GLN A 675 15.25 -24.00 -12.55
C GLN A 675 14.63 -25.09 -13.44
N LEU A 676 13.70 -24.69 -14.32
CA LEU A 676 13.03 -25.59 -15.25
C LEU A 676 14.03 -26.33 -16.15
N SER A 677 13.79 -27.63 -16.34
CA SER A 677 14.48 -28.46 -17.32
C SER A 677 14.05 -28.09 -18.75
N ARG A 678 14.80 -28.49 -19.79
CA ARG A 678 14.52 -28.03 -21.16
C ARG A 678 13.13 -28.41 -21.69
N TRP A 679 12.59 -29.58 -21.31
CA TRP A 679 11.24 -30.00 -21.71
C TRP A 679 10.14 -29.41 -20.85
N ALA A 680 10.40 -29.17 -19.55
CA ALA A 680 9.44 -28.52 -18.67
C ALA A 680 9.33 -27.03 -19.00
N SER A 681 8.13 -26.47 -18.90
CA SER A 681 7.88 -25.05 -19.16
C SER A 681 7.00 -24.41 -18.09
N PRO A 682 6.80 -23.08 -18.13
CA PRO A 682 5.95 -22.41 -17.16
C PRO A 682 4.53 -22.99 -17.09
N LYS A 683 4.02 -23.56 -18.19
CA LYS A 683 2.72 -24.24 -18.23
C LYS A 683 2.64 -25.42 -17.25
N ASP A 684 3.75 -26.14 -17.05
CA ASP A 684 3.79 -27.29 -16.16
C ASP A 684 3.72 -26.92 -14.68
N ILE A 685 4.15 -25.69 -14.33
CA ILE A 685 4.02 -25.15 -12.98
C ILE A 685 2.54 -25.03 -12.62
N ILE A 686 1.76 -24.35 -13.46
CA ILE A 686 0.34 -24.16 -13.17
C ILE A 686 -0.47 -25.43 -13.36
N ASN A 687 -0.12 -26.30 -14.32
CA ASN A 687 -0.72 -27.63 -14.41
C ASN A 687 -0.51 -28.44 -13.11
N THR A 688 0.68 -28.33 -12.51
CA THR A 688 0.99 -28.95 -11.21
C THR A 688 0.20 -28.34 -10.07
N VAL A 689 0.18 -27.01 -9.97
CA VAL A 689 -0.57 -26.31 -8.92
C VAL A 689 -2.05 -26.66 -9.00
N ALA A 690 -2.66 -26.62 -10.19
CA ALA A 690 -4.04 -27.02 -10.40
C ALA A 690 -4.30 -28.46 -9.95
N GLY A 691 -3.39 -29.39 -10.24
CA GLY A 691 -3.49 -30.77 -9.76
C GLY A 691 -3.33 -30.95 -8.24
N MET A 692 -2.58 -30.07 -7.58
CA MET A 692 -2.39 -30.10 -6.13
C MET A 692 -3.58 -29.51 -5.36
N ILE A 693 -4.18 -28.44 -5.87
CA ILE A 693 -5.22 -27.68 -5.14
C ILE A 693 -6.63 -27.85 -5.72
N SER A 694 -6.79 -28.55 -6.84
CA SER A 694 -8.04 -28.70 -7.59
C SER A 694 -8.63 -27.38 -8.12
N VAL A 695 -9.74 -27.47 -8.84
CA VAL A 695 -10.52 -26.30 -9.31
C VAL A 695 -11.13 -25.44 -8.19
N LYS A 696 -11.03 -25.86 -6.92
CA LYS A 696 -11.60 -25.14 -5.77
C LYS A 696 -10.58 -24.55 -4.80
N GLY A 697 -9.34 -25.03 -4.80
CA GLY A 697 -8.38 -24.72 -3.73
C GLY A 697 -7.87 -23.29 -3.70
N GLY A 698 -8.02 -22.53 -4.79
CA GLY A 698 -7.69 -21.10 -4.84
C GLY A 698 -8.83 -20.18 -4.38
N THR A 699 -10.05 -20.69 -4.17
CA THR A 699 -11.24 -19.88 -3.90
C THR A 699 -11.04 -18.92 -2.71
N GLY A 700 -11.31 -17.63 -2.92
CA GLY A 700 -11.18 -16.60 -1.89
C GLY A 700 -9.72 -16.23 -1.55
N SER A 701 -8.76 -16.69 -2.35
CA SER A 701 -7.33 -16.43 -2.15
C SER A 701 -6.69 -15.77 -3.38
N ILE A 702 -5.60 -15.06 -3.17
CA ILE A 702 -4.63 -14.71 -4.21
C ILE A 702 -3.51 -15.74 -4.17
N ILE A 703 -3.13 -16.28 -5.33
CA ILE A 703 -1.94 -17.13 -5.43
C ILE A 703 -0.73 -16.23 -5.69
N GLU A 704 0.22 -16.21 -4.75
CA GLU A 704 1.46 -15.43 -4.87
C GLU A 704 2.64 -16.38 -5.07
N TYR A 705 3.31 -16.26 -6.21
CA TYR A 705 4.48 -17.06 -6.54
C TYR A 705 5.75 -16.36 -6.05
N PHE A 706 6.63 -17.06 -5.35
CA PHE A 706 7.84 -16.48 -4.76
C PHE A 706 9.00 -17.49 -4.72
N GLY A 707 10.16 -17.06 -4.23
CA GLY A 707 11.35 -17.92 -4.13
C GLY A 707 12.32 -17.79 -5.30
N PRO A 708 13.53 -18.38 -5.18
CA PRO A 708 14.60 -18.19 -6.15
C PRO A 708 14.26 -18.72 -7.55
N GLY A 709 13.43 -19.76 -7.65
CA GLY A 709 13.01 -20.31 -8.95
C GLY A 709 12.12 -19.36 -9.74
N ALA A 710 11.36 -18.48 -9.07
CA ALA A 710 10.52 -17.49 -9.75
C ALA A 710 11.35 -16.51 -10.59
N ALA A 711 12.55 -16.15 -10.11
CA ALA A 711 13.47 -15.26 -10.82
C ALA A 711 14.15 -15.91 -12.04
N THR A 712 13.89 -17.20 -12.31
CA THR A 712 14.39 -17.91 -13.50
C THR A 712 13.43 -17.90 -14.67
N LEU A 713 12.18 -17.46 -14.44
CA LEU A 713 11.12 -17.44 -15.45
C LEU A 713 11.15 -16.14 -16.27
N SER A 714 10.69 -16.22 -17.52
CA SER A 714 10.40 -15.05 -18.34
C SER A 714 9.11 -14.36 -17.87
N ALA A 715 8.92 -13.09 -18.25
CA ALA A 715 7.69 -12.35 -17.95
C ALA A 715 6.43 -13.00 -18.57
N THR A 716 6.55 -13.49 -19.80
CA THR A 716 5.47 -14.22 -20.50
C THR A 716 5.21 -15.58 -19.87
N GLY A 717 6.25 -16.29 -19.41
CA GLY A 717 6.10 -17.53 -18.65
C GLY A 717 5.38 -17.33 -17.31
N MET A 718 5.70 -16.25 -16.58
CA MET A 718 4.96 -15.86 -15.38
C MET A 718 3.49 -15.53 -15.71
N ALA A 719 3.24 -14.90 -16.86
CA ALA A 719 1.87 -14.61 -17.33
C ALA A 719 1.08 -15.89 -17.62
N THR A 720 1.68 -16.89 -18.29
CA THR A 720 1.08 -18.23 -18.47
C THR A 720 0.65 -18.85 -17.15
N VAL A 721 1.51 -18.78 -16.13
CA VAL A 721 1.23 -19.33 -14.80
C VAL A 721 0.07 -18.59 -14.13
N CYS A 722 0.07 -17.26 -14.18
CA CYS A 722 -1.00 -16.47 -13.57
C CYS A 722 -2.33 -16.58 -14.31
N ASN A 723 -2.31 -16.68 -15.64
CA ASN A 723 -3.48 -16.86 -16.50
C ASN A 723 -4.31 -18.06 -16.03
N MET A 724 -3.67 -19.23 -15.99
CA MET A 724 -4.36 -20.48 -15.65
C MET A 724 -4.55 -20.65 -14.12
N GLY A 725 -4.09 -19.70 -13.32
CA GLY A 725 -4.50 -19.56 -11.92
C GLY A 725 -6.01 -19.40 -11.75
N ALA A 726 -6.70 -18.84 -12.77
CA ALA A 726 -8.15 -18.69 -12.79
C ALA A 726 -8.89 -20.04 -12.67
N GLU A 727 -8.32 -21.11 -13.22
CA GLU A 727 -8.89 -22.46 -13.20
C GLU A 727 -8.91 -23.10 -11.80
N THR A 728 -8.18 -22.53 -10.83
CA THR A 728 -8.16 -22.99 -9.44
C THR A 728 -9.21 -22.30 -8.56
N GLY A 729 -9.97 -21.36 -9.12
CA GLY A 729 -10.92 -20.51 -8.41
C GLY A 729 -10.29 -19.30 -7.70
N ALA A 730 -8.98 -19.07 -7.88
CA ALA A 730 -8.28 -17.94 -7.29
C ALA A 730 -8.86 -16.59 -7.74
N THR A 731 -8.86 -15.61 -6.83
CA THR A 731 -9.27 -14.22 -7.14
C THR A 731 -8.37 -13.62 -8.21
N THR A 732 -7.06 -13.84 -8.06
CA THR A 732 -6.03 -13.57 -9.06
C THR A 732 -4.75 -14.34 -8.69
N SER A 733 -3.74 -14.26 -9.54
CA SER A 733 -2.41 -14.82 -9.33
C SER A 733 -1.36 -13.76 -9.64
N VAL A 734 -0.25 -13.72 -8.89
CA VAL A 734 0.75 -12.65 -9.06
C VAL A 734 2.17 -13.13 -8.78
N PHE A 735 3.13 -12.60 -9.54
CA PHE A 735 4.57 -12.68 -9.25
C PHE A 735 5.08 -11.32 -8.74
N PRO A 736 5.96 -11.26 -7.73
CA PRO A 736 6.67 -10.03 -7.38
C PRO A 736 7.57 -9.59 -8.52
N TYR A 737 7.97 -8.32 -8.50
CA TYR A 737 8.84 -7.76 -9.54
C TYR A 737 10.11 -8.60 -9.73
N ALA A 738 10.40 -8.90 -10.99
CA ALA A 738 11.63 -9.55 -11.43
C ALA A 738 12.25 -8.74 -12.59
N PRO A 739 13.59 -8.76 -12.77
CA PRO A 739 14.26 -8.02 -13.85
C PRO A 739 13.69 -8.31 -15.24
N GLN A 740 13.26 -9.56 -15.49
CA GLN A 740 12.64 -9.98 -16.75
C GLN A 740 11.38 -9.19 -17.10
N MET A 741 10.66 -8.64 -16.12
CA MET A 741 9.52 -7.75 -16.36
C MET A 741 9.99 -6.41 -16.92
N ALA A 742 11.13 -5.88 -16.47
CA ALA A 742 11.72 -4.66 -17.04
C ALA A 742 12.27 -4.92 -18.45
N ASP A 743 12.88 -6.08 -18.69
CA ASP A 743 13.33 -6.48 -20.02
C ASP A 743 12.14 -6.58 -21.01
N TYR A 744 11.01 -7.14 -20.55
CA TYR A 744 9.77 -7.19 -21.34
C TYR A 744 9.20 -5.78 -21.62
N LEU A 745 9.23 -4.88 -20.63
CA LEU A 745 8.83 -3.48 -20.82
C LEU A 745 9.72 -2.77 -21.86
N HIS A 746 11.04 -2.99 -21.82
CA HIS A 746 11.96 -2.45 -22.82
C HIS A 746 11.67 -3.00 -24.22
N ALA A 747 11.48 -4.31 -24.35
CA ALA A 747 11.19 -4.95 -25.64
C ALA A 747 9.89 -4.45 -26.27
N ASN A 748 8.92 -3.98 -25.46
CA ASN A 748 7.65 -3.42 -25.89
C ASN A 748 7.66 -1.87 -25.94
N ASN A 749 8.81 -1.23 -26.09
CA ASN A 749 8.95 0.23 -26.21
C ASN A 749 8.44 1.03 -25.00
N ARG A 750 8.41 0.45 -23.79
CA ARG A 750 7.96 1.07 -22.52
C ARG A 750 9.13 1.30 -21.54
N ALA A 751 10.22 1.90 -22.04
CA ALA A 751 11.45 2.12 -21.26
C ALA A 751 11.30 3.13 -20.10
N ASP A 752 10.40 4.09 -20.25
CA ASP A 752 10.00 5.04 -19.20
C ASP A 752 9.35 4.32 -18.02
N MET A 753 8.41 3.40 -18.30
CA MET A 753 7.76 2.57 -17.29
C MET A 753 8.75 1.60 -16.63
N ALA A 754 9.64 0.97 -17.41
CA ALA A 754 10.69 0.12 -16.88
C ALA A 754 11.59 0.88 -15.89
N THR A 755 11.98 2.11 -16.25
CA THR A 755 12.75 2.99 -15.37
C THR A 755 11.98 3.33 -14.09
N ALA A 756 10.69 3.65 -14.20
CA ALA A 756 9.83 3.95 -13.06
C ALA A 756 9.71 2.76 -12.10
N VAL A 757 9.47 1.56 -12.63
CA VAL A 757 9.36 0.31 -11.89
C VAL A 757 10.69 -0.03 -11.20
N GLN A 758 11.82 0.08 -11.91
CA GLN A 758 13.15 -0.18 -11.34
C GLN A 758 13.46 0.73 -10.15
N ARG A 759 13.06 2.01 -10.20
CA ARG A 759 13.25 2.97 -9.09
C ARG A 759 12.55 2.56 -7.80
N ILE A 760 11.43 1.83 -7.89
CA ILE A 760 10.65 1.36 -6.74
C ILE A 760 10.72 -0.15 -6.53
N SER A 761 11.61 -0.85 -7.25
CA SER A 761 11.74 -2.31 -7.23
C SER A 761 11.89 -2.90 -5.82
N SER A 762 12.51 -2.15 -4.90
CA SER A 762 12.62 -2.50 -3.48
C SER A 762 11.29 -2.71 -2.75
N GLU A 763 10.25 -1.99 -3.18
CA GLU A 763 8.90 -2.04 -2.63
C GLU A 763 8.02 -3.08 -3.36
N LEU A 764 8.40 -3.46 -4.59
CA LEU A 764 7.65 -4.36 -5.46
C LEU A 764 7.90 -5.85 -5.16
N ARG A 765 8.01 -6.17 -3.88
CA ARG A 765 8.26 -7.52 -3.35
C ARG A 765 7.66 -7.66 -1.96
N ALA A 766 7.40 -8.89 -1.55
CA ALA A 766 6.95 -9.18 -0.20
C ALA A 766 7.94 -8.67 0.86
N ASP A 767 7.43 -8.25 2.01
CA ASP A 767 8.27 -7.91 3.15
C ASP A 767 9.02 -9.13 3.70
N GLN A 768 10.16 -8.87 4.32
CA GLN A 768 10.86 -9.92 5.06
C GLN A 768 9.98 -10.43 6.20
N GLY A 769 9.71 -11.73 6.22
CA GLY A 769 8.83 -12.37 7.20
C GLY A 769 7.34 -12.22 6.90
N ALA A 770 6.96 -11.89 5.66
CA ALA A 770 5.57 -11.95 5.22
C ALA A 770 4.98 -13.36 5.43
N GLU A 771 3.78 -13.42 6.00
CA GLU A 771 3.09 -14.66 6.32
C GLU A 771 2.08 -15.00 5.23
N TYR A 772 2.11 -16.25 4.77
CA TYR A 772 1.16 -16.84 3.83
C TYR A 772 0.19 -17.75 4.58
N ASP A 773 -1.09 -17.76 4.21
CA ASP A 773 -2.11 -18.61 4.84
C ASP A 773 -1.86 -20.10 4.56
N CYS A 774 -1.23 -20.40 3.41
CA CYS A 774 -0.79 -21.71 3.00
C CYS A 774 0.46 -21.55 2.13
N VAL A 775 1.38 -22.53 2.16
CA VAL A 775 2.56 -22.56 1.28
C VAL A 775 2.66 -23.91 0.58
N ILE A 776 2.85 -23.88 -0.74
CA ILE A 776 3.18 -25.04 -1.58
C ILE A 776 4.60 -24.86 -2.10
N ASP A 777 5.45 -25.87 -1.93
CA ASP A 777 6.82 -25.85 -2.46
C ASP A 777 6.88 -26.67 -3.76
N ILE A 778 7.47 -26.08 -4.81
CA ILE A 778 7.72 -26.74 -6.10
C ILE A 778 9.21 -26.57 -6.44
N ASP A 779 9.88 -27.71 -6.65
CA ASP A 779 11.23 -27.74 -7.23
C ASP A 779 11.12 -27.83 -8.76
N LEU A 780 11.46 -26.72 -9.42
CA LEU A 780 11.43 -26.60 -10.87
C LEU A 780 12.42 -27.56 -11.56
N SER A 781 13.50 -27.96 -10.88
CA SER A 781 14.49 -28.88 -11.46
C SER A 781 14.04 -30.34 -11.44
N ALA A 782 13.11 -30.69 -10.55
CA ALA A 782 12.45 -32.00 -10.52
C ALA A 782 11.15 -32.03 -11.33
N LEU A 783 10.67 -30.86 -11.80
CA LEU A 783 9.43 -30.76 -12.56
C LEU A 783 9.63 -31.33 -13.98
N GLU A 784 8.79 -32.29 -14.34
CA GLU A 784 8.67 -32.85 -15.68
C GLU A 784 7.41 -32.30 -16.39
N PRO A 785 7.31 -32.38 -17.74
CA PRO A 785 6.13 -31.95 -18.47
C PRO A 785 4.84 -32.64 -17.99
N ARG A 786 3.70 -31.95 -18.04
CA ARG A 786 2.42 -32.49 -17.58
C ARG A 786 1.28 -32.22 -18.56
N ILE A 787 0.33 -33.15 -18.57
CA ILE A 787 -0.89 -33.07 -19.37
C ILE A 787 -2.09 -33.14 -18.44
N ASN A 788 -2.98 -32.14 -18.54
CA ASN A 788 -4.17 -32.04 -17.72
C ASN A 788 -5.43 -32.38 -18.54
N GLY A 789 -6.34 -33.19 -18.00
CA GLY A 789 -7.61 -33.53 -18.66
C GLY A 789 -8.03 -34.99 -18.53
N PRO A 790 -9.18 -35.37 -19.14
CA PRO A 790 -9.75 -34.77 -20.35
C PRO A 790 -10.92 -33.80 -20.18
N PHE A 791 -11.53 -33.69 -18.99
CA PHE A 791 -12.76 -32.91 -18.76
C PHE A 791 -12.65 -31.84 -17.68
N THR A 792 -11.48 -31.75 -17.04
CA THR A 792 -11.21 -30.81 -15.96
C THR A 792 -9.74 -30.37 -16.01
N PRO A 793 -9.43 -29.09 -15.73
CA PRO A 793 -8.07 -28.58 -15.83
C PRO A 793 -7.18 -29.02 -14.66
N ASP A 794 -7.73 -29.67 -13.61
CA ASP A 794 -6.99 -30.13 -12.44
C ASP A 794 -6.59 -31.63 -12.47
N LEU A 795 -7.04 -32.41 -13.46
CA LEU A 795 -6.60 -33.80 -13.61
C LEU A 795 -5.20 -33.85 -14.21
N SER A 796 -4.18 -33.57 -13.38
CA SER A 796 -2.79 -33.36 -13.83
C SER A 796 -1.94 -34.63 -13.80
N THR A 797 -1.59 -35.12 -15.00
CA THR A 797 -0.79 -36.34 -15.17
C THR A 797 0.61 -35.97 -15.67
N PRO A 798 1.70 -36.39 -14.99
CA PRO A 798 3.04 -36.24 -15.53
C PRO A 798 3.21 -37.01 -16.85
N LEU A 799 3.97 -36.46 -17.79
CA LEU A 799 4.12 -37.00 -19.14
C LEU A 799 4.62 -38.45 -19.13
N SER A 800 5.59 -38.77 -18.26
CA SER A 800 6.13 -40.12 -18.07
C SER A 800 5.11 -41.18 -17.63
N LYS A 801 3.97 -40.76 -17.06
CA LYS A 801 2.87 -41.64 -16.62
C LYS A 801 1.63 -41.52 -17.49
N PHE A 802 1.68 -40.71 -18.54
CA PHE A 802 0.49 -40.40 -19.32
C PHE A 802 0.01 -41.58 -20.16
N SER A 803 0.93 -42.40 -20.68
CA SER A 803 0.58 -43.65 -21.37
C SER A 803 -0.25 -44.59 -20.50
N ASP A 804 0.18 -44.83 -19.26
CA ASP A 804 -0.55 -45.67 -18.30
C ASP A 804 -1.94 -45.09 -17.98
N ALA A 805 -2.06 -43.75 -17.92
CA ALA A 805 -3.33 -43.09 -17.68
C ALA A 805 -4.28 -43.20 -18.88
N VAL A 806 -3.78 -43.13 -20.11
CA VAL A 806 -4.58 -43.32 -21.33
C VAL A 806 -5.18 -44.72 -21.37
N GLU A 807 -4.37 -45.75 -21.11
CA GLU A 807 -4.82 -47.14 -21.07
C GLU A 807 -5.77 -47.38 -19.90
N GLY A 808 -5.39 -46.98 -18.68
CA GLY A 808 -6.16 -47.25 -17.47
C GLY A 808 -7.52 -46.55 -17.39
N ASN A 809 -7.69 -45.41 -18.06
CA ASN A 809 -8.97 -44.69 -18.13
C ASN A 809 -9.76 -44.94 -19.43
N GLU A 810 -9.26 -45.81 -20.32
CA GLU A 810 -9.87 -46.11 -21.62
C GLU A 810 -10.17 -44.85 -22.47
N TRP A 811 -9.28 -43.86 -22.42
CA TRP A 811 -9.44 -42.64 -23.23
C TRP A 811 -9.23 -42.95 -24.72
N PRO A 812 -9.86 -42.19 -25.65
CA PRO A 812 -9.65 -42.40 -27.08
C PRO A 812 -8.16 -42.22 -27.44
N GLY A 813 -7.47 -43.33 -27.74
CA GLY A 813 -6.02 -43.30 -28.00
C GLY A 813 -5.63 -42.52 -29.26
N LYS A 814 -6.58 -42.24 -30.18
CA LYS A 814 -6.29 -41.49 -31.41
C LYS A 814 -6.44 -39.98 -31.19
N LEU A 815 -5.35 -39.24 -31.39
CA LEU A 815 -5.37 -37.78 -31.48
C LEU A 815 -5.95 -37.32 -32.83
N THR A 816 -6.85 -36.34 -32.81
CA THR A 816 -7.53 -35.85 -34.02
C THR A 816 -7.29 -34.37 -34.35
N ALA A 817 -6.74 -33.58 -33.42
CA ALA A 817 -6.29 -32.21 -33.67
C ALA A 817 -5.26 -31.77 -32.62
N GLY A 818 -4.31 -30.93 -33.05
CA GLY A 818 -3.38 -30.21 -32.19
C GLY A 818 -3.61 -28.71 -32.30
N LEU A 819 -3.67 -28.00 -31.17
CA LEU A 819 -3.86 -26.55 -31.16
C LEU A 819 -2.82 -25.88 -30.27
N ILE A 820 -2.14 -24.86 -30.80
CA ILE A 820 -1.22 -24.03 -30.01
C ILE A 820 -1.59 -22.55 -30.12
N GLY A 821 -1.19 -21.76 -29.13
CA GLY A 821 -1.50 -20.34 -29.03
C GLY A 821 -2.55 -20.02 -27.98
N SER A 822 -3.49 -19.12 -28.31
CA SER A 822 -4.40 -18.46 -27.35
C SER A 822 -3.65 -17.60 -26.32
N CYS A 823 -4.36 -16.84 -25.50
CA CYS A 823 -3.76 -15.94 -24.50
C CYS A 823 -2.85 -16.62 -23.47
N THR A 824 -2.93 -17.94 -23.30
CA THR A 824 -2.14 -18.67 -22.29
C THR A 824 -0.72 -18.98 -22.77
N ASN A 825 -0.54 -19.35 -24.03
CA ASN A 825 0.72 -19.87 -24.58
C ASN A 825 0.91 -19.45 -26.06
N SER A 826 0.88 -18.13 -26.31
CA SER A 826 1.10 -17.56 -27.64
C SER A 826 2.22 -16.52 -27.70
N SER A 827 3.10 -16.48 -26.69
CA SER A 827 4.19 -15.51 -26.66
C SER A 827 5.27 -15.82 -27.69
N PHE A 828 6.21 -14.89 -27.87
CA PHE A 828 7.40 -15.11 -28.71
C PHE A 828 8.18 -16.36 -28.27
N GLU A 829 8.34 -16.55 -26.95
CA GLU A 829 9.00 -17.71 -26.36
C GLU A 829 8.26 -19.02 -26.66
N ASP A 830 6.93 -19.05 -26.44
CA ASP A 830 6.09 -20.22 -26.66
C ASP A 830 6.19 -20.70 -28.12
N MET A 831 6.03 -19.76 -29.06
CA MET A 831 6.04 -20.05 -30.49
C MET A 831 7.45 -20.42 -30.96
N GLY A 832 8.50 -19.77 -30.47
CA GLY A 832 9.88 -20.13 -30.79
C GLY A 832 10.24 -21.56 -30.35
N ARG A 833 9.83 -21.95 -29.13
CA ARG A 833 10.05 -23.31 -28.61
C ARG A 833 9.29 -24.36 -29.43
N ALA A 834 8.04 -24.10 -29.78
CA ALA A 834 7.27 -24.99 -30.65
C ALA A 834 7.88 -25.07 -32.07
N ALA A 835 8.33 -23.94 -32.63
CA ALA A 835 8.97 -23.89 -33.95
C ALA A 835 10.30 -24.67 -33.98
N SER A 836 11.05 -24.72 -32.88
CA SER A 836 12.25 -25.56 -32.77
C SER A 836 11.94 -27.05 -32.97
N LEU A 837 10.86 -27.58 -32.38
CA LEU A 837 10.44 -28.98 -32.60
C LEU A 837 9.88 -29.18 -34.01
N ALA A 838 9.11 -28.23 -34.50
CA ALA A 838 8.59 -28.23 -35.86
C ALA A 838 9.72 -28.32 -36.91
N GLN A 839 10.78 -27.54 -36.73
CA GLN A 839 11.94 -27.54 -37.62
C GLN A 839 12.69 -28.87 -37.57
N GLN A 840 12.90 -29.44 -36.37
CA GLN A 840 13.51 -30.78 -36.24
C GLN A 840 12.71 -31.84 -37.01
N ALA A 841 11.38 -31.79 -36.93
CA ALA A 841 10.50 -32.71 -37.65
C ALA A 841 10.56 -32.50 -39.17
N LEU A 842 10.58 -31.24 -39.64
CA LEU A 842 10.76 -30.91 -41.06
C LEU A 842 12.09 -31.44 -41.60
N ASP A 843 13.18 -31.24 -40.86
CA ASP A 843 14.52 -31.71 -41.24
C ASP A 843 14.58 -33.25 -41.32
N ALA A 844 13.78 -33.94 -40.50
CA ALA A 844 13.60 -35.39 -40.54
C ALA A 844 12.60 -35.87 -41.61
N GLY A 845 11.97 -34.97 -42.35
CA GLY A 845 10.96 -35.26 -43.37
C GLY A 845 9.60 -35.69 -42.82
N LEU A 846 9.34 -35.46 -41.53
CA LEU A 846 8.06 -35.78 -40.89
C LEU A 846 6.98 -34.77 -41.29
N LYS A 847 5.73 -35.21 -41.23
CA LYS A 847 4.53 -34.38 -41.44
C LYS A 847 3.55 -34.61 -40.29
N PRO A 848 2.78 -33.59 -39.88
CA PRO A 848 1.72 -33.76 -38.90
C PRO A 848 0.74 -34.87 -39.32
N LYS A 849 0.28 -35.67 -38.37
CA LYS A 849 -0.69 -36.76 -38.57
C LYS A 849 -2.15 -36.31 -38.47
N MET A 850 -2.36 -35.09 -37.99
CA MET A 850 -3.65 -34.44 -37.81
C MET A 850 -3.53 -32.93 -38.08
N PRO A 851 -4.66 -32.20 -38.20
CA PRO A 851 -4.63 -30.74 -38.31
C PRO A 851 -3.93 -30.08 -37.12
N LEU A 852 -3.05 -29.13 -37.43
CA LEU A 852 -2.40 -28.24 -36.48
C LEU A 852 -2.97 -26.83 -36.68
N LEU A 853 -3.56 -26.25 -35.62
CA LEU A 853 -4.08 -24.89 -35.63
C LEU A 853 -3.18 -24.02 -34.74
N VAL A 854 -2.74 -22.87 -35.27
CA VAL A 854 -1.82 -21.96 -34.59
C VAL A 854 -2.46 -20.58 -34.48
N SER A 855 -2.59 -20.07 -33.25
CA SER A 855 -3.18 -18.75 -32.99
C SER A 855 -2.17 -17.82 -32.31
N PRO A 856 -1.57 -16.86 -33.04
CA PRO A 856 -0.83 -15.77 -32.40
C PRO A 856 -1.74 -14.96 -31.46
N GLY A 857 -1.15 -14.38 -30.42
CA GLY A 857 -1.91 -13.68 -29.37
C GLY A 857 -2.32 -12.26 -29.74
N SER A 858 -1.56 -11.58 -30.60
CA SER A 858 -1.80 -10.21 -31.05
C SER A 858 -1.17 -9.97 -32.42
N LEU A 859 -1.57 -8.88 -33.08
CA LEU A 859 -0.98 -8.43 -34.33
C LEU A 859 0.51 -8.10 -34.15
N GLN A 860 0.85 -7.39 -33.06
CA GLN A 860 2.25 -7.13 -32.69
C GLN A 860 3.06 -8.43 -32.59
N THR A 861 2.56 -9.42 -31.85
CA THR A 861 3.25 -10.71 -31.72
C THR A 861 3.31 -11.45 -33.05
N ARG A 862 2.23 -11.45 -33.85
CA ARG A 862 2.20 -12.07 -35.19
C ARG A 862 3.28 -11.48 -36.10
N ASP A 863 3.32 -10.17 -36.24
CA ASP A 863 4.27 -9.49 -37.13
C ASP A 863 5.72 -9.68 -36.67
N THR A 864 5.94 -9.70 -35.36
CA THR A 864 7.25 -10.00 -34.76
C THR A 864 7.70 -11.44 -35.06
N LEU A 865 6.79 -12.41 -34.96
CA LEU A 865 7.06 -13.83 -35.28
C LEU A 865 7.30 -14.06 -36.77
N GLU A 866 6.55 -13.38 -37.64
CA GLU A 866 6.71 -13.40 -39.10
C GLU A 866 8.11 -12.89 -39.48
N LYS A 867 8.53 -11.76 -38.91
CA LYS A 867 9.86 -11.17 -39.15
C LYS A 867 11.02 -12.02 -38.61
N ALA A 868 10.76 -12.83 -37.59
CA ALA A 868 11.72 -13.75 -37.01
C ALA A 868 11.79 -15.12 -37.72
N ASP A 869 11.12 -15.27 -38.88
CA ASP A 869 11.01 -16.52 -39.64
C ASP A 869 10.33 -17.69 -38.87
N ILE A 870 9.64 -17.40 -37.76
CA ILE A 870 9.04 -18.42 -36.89
C ILE A 870 7.72 -18.94 -37.49
N LEU A 871 6.86 -18.06 -38.00
CA LEU A 871 5.56 -18.47 -38.55
C LEU A 871 5.71 -19.34 -39.80
N GLN A 872 6.71 -19.04 -40.63
CA GLN A 872 7.02 -19.76 -41.87
C GLN A 872 7.42 -21.23 -41.60
N VAL A 873 7.92 -21.56 -40.40
CA VAL A 873 8.16 -22.95 -39.99
C VAL A 873 6.82 -23.70 -39.87
N PHE A 874 5.81 -23.09 -39.25
CA PHE A 874 4.48 -23.68 -39.12
C PHE A 874 3.75 -23.77 -40.46
N GLU A 875 3.90 -22.77 -41.32
CA GLU A 875 3.34 -22.79 -42.68
C GLU A 875 3.94 -23.94 -43.52
N LYS A 876 5.26 -24.17 -43.44
CA LYS A 876 5.93 -25.30 -44.10
C LYS A 876 5.43 -26.66 -43.60
N LEU A 877 5.01 -26.75 -42.34
CA LEU A 877 4.35 -27.94 -41.79
C LEU A 877 2.90 -28.13 -42.27
N GLY A 878 2.30 -27.12 -42.89
CA GLY A 878 0.90 -27.11 -43.29
C GLY A 878 -0.05 -26.78 -42.14
N ALA A 879 0.40 -26.00 -41.15
CA ALA A 879 -0.45 -25.51 -40.08
C ALA A 879 -1.48 -24.49 -40.59
N THR A 880 -2.69 -24.49 -40.01
CA THR A 880 -3.68 -23.45 -40.25
C THR A 880 -3.41 -22.27 -39.31
N MET A 881 -2.95 -21.16 -39.87
CA MET A 881 -2.76 -19.90 -39.15
C MET A 881 -4.11 -19.22 -38.89
N LEU A 882 -4.50 -19.13 -37.62
CA LEU A 882 -5.76 -18.53 -37.20
C LEU A 882 -5.65 -17.00 -37.06
N PRO A 883 -6.76 -16.25 -37.08
CA PRO A 883 -6.79 -14.85 -36.67
C PRO A 883 -6.24 -14.63 -35.25
N ASN A 884 -5.79 -13.41 -34.93
CA ASN A 884 -5.38 -13.02 -33.57
C ASN A 884 -6.61 -12.87 -32.66
N ALA A 885 -7.23 -13.98 -32.29
CA ALA A 885 -8.52 -14.04 -31.61
C ALA A 885 -8.60 -15.28 -30.70
N CYS A 886 -9.58 -15.32 -29.80
CA CYS A 886 -9.78 -16.47 -28.91
C CYS A 886 -10.07 -17.77 -29.69
N GLY A 887 -10.86 -17.68 -30.77
CA GLY A 887 -11.14 -18.79 -31.67
C GLY A 887 -11.59 -20.07 -30.95
N PRO A 888 -10.93 -21.23 -31.18
CA PRO A 888 -11.31 -22.49 -30.55
C PRO A 888 -11.25 -22.48 -29.02
N CYS A 889 -10.47 -21.61 -28.39
CA CYS A 889 -10.36 -21.53 -26.92
C CYS A 889 -11.70 -21.20 -26.24
N CYS A 890 -12.52 -20.34 -26.87
CA CYS A 890 -13.83 -19.96 -26.36
C CYS A 890 -15.00 -20.74 -26.97
N GLY A 891 -14.71 -21.75 -27.80
CA GLY A 891 -15.70 -22.53 -28.53
C GLY A 891 -16.12 -21.91 -29.87
N SER A 892 -15.44 -20.85 -30.31
CA SER A 892 -15.64 -20.21 -31.62
C SER A 892 -14.86 -20.96 -32.71
N TRP A 893 -15.13 -22.26 -32.85
CA TRP A 893 -14.54 -23.13 -33.88
C TRP A 893 -15.62 -23.89 -34.65
N ASP A 894 -15.71 -23.62 -35.95
CA ASP A 894 -16.55 -24.41 -36.87
C ASP A 894 -15.80 -25.68 -37.28
N ARG A 895 -15.74 -26.64 -36.36
CA ARG A 895 -15.09 -27.94 -36.58
C ARG A 895 -15.97 -28.84 -37.45
N VAL A 896 -15.56 -29.07 -38.69
CA VAL A 896 -16.31 -29.86 -39.69
C VAL A 896 -15.80 -31.29 -39.89
N ASP A 897 -14.57 -31.60 -39.46
CA ASP A 897 -13.95 -32.93 -39.63
C ASP A 897 -14.48 -33.99 -38.66
N MET A 898 -15.10 -33.59 -37.55
CA MET A 898 -15.64 -34.49 -36.52
C MET A 898 -17.15 -34.34 -36.35
N PRO A 899 -17.95 -35.37 -36.67
CA PRO A 899 -19.39 -35.37 -36.37
C PRO A 899 -19.66 -35.25 -34.87
N LYS A 900 -20.66 -34.45 -34.48
CA LYS A 900 -21.07 -34.32 -33.07
C LYS A 900 -21.46 -35.68 -32.49
N GLY A 901 -21.04 -35.94 -31.25
CA GLY A 901 -21.24 -37.22 -30.55
C GLY A 901 -20.11 -38.23 -30.75
N THR A 902 -19.17 -37.99 -31.69
CA THR A 902 -18.02 -38.87 -31.90
C THR A 902 -17.03 -38.74 -30.74
N LYS A 903 -16.61 -39.86 -30.13
CA LYS A 903 -15.51 -39.85 -29.15
C LYS A 903 -14.18 -39.64 -29.86
N ASN A 904 -13.42 -38.64 -29.45
CA ASN A 904 -12.08 -38.35 -29.98
C ASN A 904 -11.23 -37.62 -28.94
N SER A 905 -9.92 -37.56 -29.16
CA SER A 905 -8.98 -36.81 -28.32
C SER A 905 -8.39 -35.62 -29.07
N ILE A 906 -8.31 -34.47 -28.39
CA ILE A 906 -7.66 -33.24 -28.85
C ILE A 906 -6.62 -32.85 -27.81
N ILE A 907 -5.47 -32.37 -28.25
CA ILE A 907 -4.47 -31.78 -27.35
C ILE A 907 -4.27 -30.30 -27.70
N THR A 908 -4.21 -29.45 -26.68
CA THR A 908 -4.12 -28.00 -26.85
C THR A 908 -3.22 -27.32 -25.81
N SER A 909 -2.63 -26.18 -26.17
CA SER A 909 -1.89 -25.32 -25.24
C SER A 909 -2.76 -24.30 -24.48
N TYR A 910 -4.09 -24.43 -24.53
CA TYR A 910 -5.01 -23.52 -23.85
C TYR A 910 -5.13 -23.81 -22.34
N ASN A 911 -6.18 -23.30 -21.69
CA ASN A 911 -6.39 -23.35 -20.24
C ASN A 911 -7.67 -24.10 -19.79
N ARG A 912 -8.64 -24.34 -20.69
CA ARG A 912 -9.90 -25.03 -20.34
C ARG A 912 -10.24 -26.20 -21.24
N ASN A 913 -10.69 -27.29 -20.62
CA ASN A 913 -11.02 -28.56 -21.27
C ASN A 913 -12.36 -29.15 -20.80
N PHE A 914 -13.31 -28.31 -20.35
CA PHE A 914 -14.66 -28.79 -20.03
C PHE A 914 -15.34 -29.44 -21.25
N SER A 915 -16.27 -30.37 -21.00
CA SER A 915 -16.98 -31.09 -22.05
C SER A 915 -17.60 -30.14 -23.08
N GLY A 916 -17.30 -30.37 -24.37
CA GLY A 916 -17.78 -29.55 -25.49
C GLY A 916 -17.19 -28.14 -25.59
N ARG A 917 -16.16 -27.78 -24.81
CA ARG A 917 -15.62 -26.41 -24.76
C ARG A 917 -15.06 -25.92 -26.10
N LEU A 918 -14.22 -26.71 -26.77
CA LEU A 918 -13.50 -26.27 -27.97
C LEU A 918 -14.35 -26.33 -29.24
N ASP A 919 -15.08 -27.43 -29.41
CA ASP A 919 -15.75 -27.77 -30.66
C ASP A 919 -17.26 -28.03 -30.47
N SER A 920 -17.85 -27.75 -29.30
CA SER A 920 -19.25 -28.07 -29.00
C SER A 920 -19.62 -29.56 -29.15
N ASN A 921 -18.65 -30.49 -29.11
CA ASN A 921 -18.89 -31.93 -29.07
C ASN A 921 -18.67 -32.46 -27.64
N PRO A 922 -19.74 -32.86 -26.90
CA PRO A 922 -19.59 -33.35 -25.53
C PRO A 922 -18.73 -34.61 -25.39
N ALA A 923 -18.56 -35.39 -26.46
CA ALA A 923 -17.77 -36.62 -26.48
C ALA A 923 -16.27 -36.40 -26.70
N THR A 924 -15.85 -35.17 -27.04
CA THR A 924 -14.44 -34.80 -27.22
C THR A 924 -13.71 -34.78 -25.87
N HIS A 925 -12.60 -35.52 -25.79
CA HIS A 925 -11.65 -35.50 -24.69
C HIS A 925 -10.58 -34.45 -24.97
N VAL A 926 -10.48 -33.40 -24.14
CA VAL A 926 -9.56 -32.29 -24.37
C VAL A 926 -8.42 -32.32 -23.36
N PHE A 927 -7.19 -32.39 -23.84
CA PHE A 927 -5.98 -32.45 -23.03
C PHE A 927 -5.22 -31.13 -23.13
N LEU A 928 -4.86 -30.57 -21.98
CA LEU A 928 -4.13 -29.31 -21.84
C LEU A 928 -2.66 -29.61 -21.59
N ALA A 929 -1.78 -29.09 -22.43
CA ALA A 929 -0.34 -29.25 -22.32
C ALA A 929 0.38 -27.93 -22.64
N SER A 930 1.71 -27.95 -22.66
CA SER A 930 2.51 -26.86 -23.18
C SER A 930 2.56 -26.90 -24.73
N PRO A 931 2.85 -25.78 -25.42
CA PRO A 931 2.89 -25.75 -26.88
C PRO A 931 3.95 -26.71 -27.46
N GLU A 932 5.08 -26.89 -26.79
CA GLU A 932 6.09 -27.88 -27.18
C GLU A 932 5.60 -29.34 -27.06
N VAL A 933 4.83 -29.70 -26.03
CA VAL A 933 4.28 -31.07 -25.90
C VAL A 933 3.21 -31.31 -26.95
N VAL A 934 2.37 -30.32 -27.25
CA VAL A 934 1.42 -30.39 -28.37
C VAL A 934 2.17 -30.64 -29.66
N MET A 935 3.17 -29.81 -29.97
CA MET A 935 3.96 -29.91 -31.21
C MET A 935 4.73 -31.23 -31.31
N GLY A 936 5.29 -31.74 -30.22
CA GLY A 936 5.94 -33.06 -30.24
C GLY A 936 4.95 -34.18 -30.57
N LYS A 937 3.73 -34.13 -30.02
CA LYS A 937 2.72 -35.17 -30.18
C LYS A 937 2.05 -35.20 -31.55
N ILE A 938 1.93 -34.08 -32.28
CA ILE A 938 1.18 -34.07 -33.56
C ILE A 938 1.80 -34.96 -34.67
N PHE A 939 3.03 -35.42 -34.49
CA PHE A 939 3.71 -36.31 -35.44
C PHE A 939 3.40 -37.79 -35.22
N SER A 940 2.69 -38.12 -34.14
CA SER A 940 2.09 -39.43 -33.85
C SER A 940 0.58 -39.29 -33.75
N ASP A 941 -0.21 -40.24 -34.28
CA ASP A 941 -1.65 -40.27 -34.03
C ASP A 941 -2.02 -40.95 -32.71
N ASP A 942 -1.04 -41.52 -32.00
CA ASP A 942 -1.19 -42.11 -30.67
C ASP A 942 -1.04 -41.05 -29.55
N LEU A 943 -2.09 -40.88 -28.76
CA LEU A 943 -2.17 -40.03 -27.58
C LEU A 943 -1.11 -40.40 -26.53
N SER A 944 -0.72 -41.67 -26.46
CA SER A 944 0.21 -42.22 -25.47
C SER A 944 1.67 -41.88 -25.77
N PHE A 945 1.99 -41.48 -27.02
CA PHE A 945 3.34 -41.16 -27.48
C PHE A 945 4.02 -40.07 -26.64
N ASP A 946 5.18 -40.36 -26.04
CA ASP A 946 5.96 -39.39 -25.28
C ASP A 946 7.09 -38.79 -26.15
N PRO A 947 6.96 -37.52 -26.60
CA PRO A 947 7.96 -36.90 -27.46
C PRO A 947 9.33 -36.71 -26.78
N SER A 948 9.43 -36.84 -25.45
CA SER A 948 10.68 -36.68 -24.71
C SER A 948 11.55 -37.94 -24.68
N VAL A 949 10.95 -39.13 -24.86
CA VAL A 949 11.66 -40.43 -24.74
C VAL A 949 11.35 -41.42 -25.86
N ASP A 950 10.32 -41.23 -26.67
CA ASP A 950 9.97 -42.16 -27.75
C ASP A 950 10.62 -41.78 -29.09
N SER A 951 10.63 -42.73 -30.02
CA SER A 951 11.15 -42.55 -31.38
C SER A 951 10.05 -42.68 -32.44
N ILE A 952 10.14 -41.87 -33.49
CA ILE A 952 9.27 -41.93 -34.68
C ILE A 952 10.07 -42.49 -35.86
N THR A 953 9.46 -43.38 -36.64
CA THR A 953 10.06 -43.83 -37.90
C THR A 953 9.87 -42.78 -38.99
N THR A 954 10.97 -42.26 -39.53
CA THR A 954 10.95 -41.28 -40.64
C THR A 954 10.53 -41.93 -41.96
N PRO A 955 10.11 -41.16 -42.98
CA PRO A 955 9.83 -41.71 -44.32
C PRO A 955 11.03 -42.42 -44.97
N SER A 956 12.25 -42.11 -44.51
CA SER A 956 13.49 -42.77 -44.95
C SER A 956 13.77 -44.12 -44.25
N GLY A 957 12.94 -44.52 -43.29
CA GLY A 957 13.11 -45.74 -42.49
C GLY A 957 14.08 -45.61 -41.30
N LYS A 958 14.63 -44.42 -41.03
CA LYS A 958 15.48 -44.15 -39.86
C LYS A 958 14.64 -43.82 -38.62
N GLU A 959 15.13 -44.17 -37.44
CA GLU A 959 14.57 -43.69 -36.17
C GLU A 959 14.92 -42.20 -35.94
N PHE A 960 13.92 -41.43 -35.54
CA PHE A 960 14.04 -40.03 -35.15
C PHE A 960 13.56 -39.85 -33.71
N ARG A 961 14.29 -39.07 -32.92
CA ARG A 961 13.93 -38.67 -31.56
C ARG A 961 14.05 -37.16 -31.47
N PHE A 962 13.07 -36.51 -30.86
CA PHE A 962 13.15 -35.07 -30.61
C PHE A 962 14.27 -34.78 -29.62
N ILE A 963 14.99 -33.69 -29.86
CA ILE A 963 15.83 -33.08 -28.83
C ILE A 963 15.02 -31.99 -28.11
N PRO A 964 15.30 -31.73 -26.83
CA PRO A 964 14.53 -30.74 -26.07
C PRO A 964 14.47 -29.37 -26.77
N PRO A 965 13.30 -28.70 -26.75
CA PRO A 965 13.08 -27.46 -27.50
C PRO A 965 13.97 -26.30 -27.02
N THR A 966 14.24 -25.38 -27.93
CA THR A 966 14.95 -24.12 -27.68
C THR A 966 14.16 -22.94 -28.23
N GLY A 967 14.20 -21.79 -27.56
CA GLY A 967 13.59 -20.56 -28.05
C GLY A 967 14.05 -19.38 -27.20
N ASP A 968 14.21 -18.22 -27.81
CA ASP A 968 14.55 -16.99 -27.10
C ASP A 968 13.30 -16.48 -26.37
N ALA A 969 13.48 -15.93 -25.15
CA ALA A 969 12.37 -15.41 -24.36
C ALA A 969 11.76 -14.13 -24.97
N LEU A 970 12.59 -13.33 -25.67
CA LEU A 970 12.22 -12.05 -26.26
C LEU A 970 12.85 -11.91 -27.66
N PRO A 971 12.23 -11.15 -28.57
CA PRO A 971 12.83 -10.80 -29.85
C PRO A 971 14.07 -9.90 -29.66
N GLN A 972 15.16 -10.19 -30.38
CA GLN A 972 16.42 -9.44 -30.26
C GLN A 972 16.30 -7.95 -30.65
N GLN A 973 15.37 -7.62 -31.55
CA GLN A 973 15.15 -6.26 -32.05
C GLN A 973 13.99 -5.54 -31.34
N GLY A 974 13.42 -6.14 -30.29
CA GLY A 974 12.15 -5.69 -29.71
C GLY A 974 10.94 -6.16 -30.50
N TYR A 975 9.75 -5.84 -30.00
CA TYR A 975 8.47 -6.14 -30.64
C TYR A 975 8.12 -5.08 -31.70
N GLU A 976 7.46 -5.52 -32.78
CA GLU A 976 6.92 -4.63 -33.82
C GLU A 976 5.76 -3.76 -33.28
N ASP A 977 5.45 -2.65 -33.94
CA ASP A 977 4.33 -1.78 -33.56
C ASP A 977 3.00 -2.34 -34.08
N SER A 978 1.90 -2.10 -33.33
CA SER A 978 0.54 -2.48 -33.73
C SER A 978 -0.48 -1.34 -33.58
N ASP A 979 -0.02 -0.08 -33.48
CA ASP A 979 -0.86 1.12 -33.35
C ASP A 979 -1.99 1.20 -34.39
N SER A 980 -1.82 0.63 -35.59
CA SER A 980 -2.86 0.58 -36.62
C SER A 980 -4.13 -0.19 -36.20
N ALA A 981 -4.01 -1.09 -35.22
CA ALA A 981 -5.11 -1.90 -34.71
C ALA A 981 -5.84 -1.26 -33.52
N TYR A 982 -5.36 -0.10 -33.04
CA TYR A 982 -5.93 0.65 -31.93
C TYR A 982 -6.56 1.96 -32.40
N GLU A 983 -7.72 2.29 -31.84
CA GLU A 983 -8.37 3.57 -31.97
C GLU A 983 -8.51 4.23 -30.60
N GLY A 984 -7.80 5.34 -30.43
CA GLY A 984 -7.91 6.16 -29.23
C GLY A 984 -9.21 6.98 -29.22
N PRO A 985 -9.71 7.36 -28.03
CA PRO A 985 -10.88 8.22 -27.94
C PRO A 985 -10.62 9.60 -28.58
N PRO A 986 -11.65 10.25 -29.17
CA PRO A 986 -11.50 11.57 -29.76
C PRO A 986 -11.03 12.61 -28.73
N THR A 987 -10.11 13.49 -29.12
CA THR A 987 -9.58 14.56 -28.27
C THR A 987 -10.44 15.83 -28.23
N GLY A 988 -11.50 15.90 -29.06
CA GLY A 988 -12.40 17.05 -29.19
C GLY A 988 -13.72 16.89 -28.41
N ASP A 989 -14.69 17.77 -28.71
CA ASP A 989 -16.03 17.69 -28.11
C ASP A 989 -16.77 16.41 -28.57
N ARG A 990 -17.28 15.64 -27.59
CA ARG A 990 -18.00 14.37 -27.77
C ARG A 990 -19.53 14.52 -27.64
N SER A 991 -20.04 15.73 -27.40
CA SER A 991 -21.46 16.01 -27.16
C SER A 991 -22.36 15.53 -28.32
N ASN A 992 -21.91 15.75 -29.56
CA ASN A 992 -22.63 15.39 -30.79
C ASN A 992 -22.45 13.93 -31.24
N LEU A 993 -21.60 13.13 -30.57
CA LEU A 993 -21.45 11.72 -30.91
C LEU A 993 -22.68 10.94 -30.40
N GLU A 994 -23.17 9.98 -31.18
CA GLU A 994 -24.27 9.09 -30.79
C GLU A 994 -23.83 7.64 -30.89
N VAL A 995 -24.24 6.84 -29.90
CA VAL A 995 -23.99 5.40 -29.90
C VAL A 995 -24.98 4.71 -30.83
N GLN A 996 -24.45 3.92 -31.77
CA GLN A 996 -25.24 3.28 -32.81
C GLN A 996 -25.93 2.01 -32.29
N ILE A 997 -27.23 2.09 -32.03
CA ILE A 997 -28.10 0.91 -31.75
C ILE A 997 -29.39 1.07 -32.53
N SER A 998 -29.64 0.18 -33.50
CA SER A 998 -30.90 0.17 -34.24
C SER A 998 -32.06 -0.31 -33.35
N PRO A 999 -33.21 0.38 -33.33
CA PRO A 999 -34.40 -0.07 -32.61
C PRO A 999 -34.97 -1.41 -33.10
N SER A 1000 -34.66 -1.80 -34.34
CA SER A 1000 -35.06 -3.07 -34.95
C SER A 1000 -33.93 -4.10 -34.96
N SER A 1001 -32.88 -3.88 -34.18
CA SER A 1001 -31.74 -4.81 -34.09
C SER A 1001 -32.16 -6.09 -33.38
N ASP A 1002 -31.81 -7.24 -33.95
CA ASP A 1002 -31.92 -8.53 -33.28
C ASP A 1002 -30.63 -8.87 -32.49
N ARG A 1003 -29.61 -8.00 -32.53
CA ARG A 1003 -28.27 -8.20 -31.94
C ARG A 1003 -28.01 -7.36 -30.69
N LEU A 1004 -28.55 -6.14 -30.66
CA LEU A 1004 -28.32 -5.13 -29.65
C LEU A 1004 -29.67 -4.59 -29.15
N GLN A 1005 -29.84 -4.44 -27.84
CA GLN A 1005 -31.08 -3.95 -27.23
C GLN A 1005 -30.74 -2.96 -26.13
N LYS A 1006 -31.35 -1.76 -26.15
CA LYS A 1006 -31.27 -0.84 -25.01
C LYS A 1006 -31.95 -1.47 -23.79
N LEU A 1007 -31.34 -1.36 -22.61
CA LEU A 1007 -31.92 -1.90 -21.38
C LEU A 1007 -32.95 -0.95 -20.79
N ALA A 1008 -34.14 -1.48 -20.48
CA ALA A 1008 -35.09 -0.84 -19.59
C ALA A 1008 -34.69 -1.08 -18.12
N PRO A 1009 -34.86 -0.10 -17.22
CA PRO A 1009 -34.64 -0.29 -15.79
C PRO A 1009 -35.50 -1.42 -15.23
N PHE A 1010 -34.93 -2.28 -14.38
CA PHE A 1010 -35.71 -3.31 -13.68
C PHE A 1010 -36.65 -2.67 -12.65
N ALA A 1011 -37.78 -3.33 -12.36
CA ALA A 1011 -38.71 -2.85 -11.35
C ALA A 1011 -38.06 -2.86 -9.94
N PRO A 1012 -38.20 -1.79 -9.13
CA PRO A 1012 -37.80 -1.77 -7.74
C PRO A 1012 -38.53 -2.83 -6.90
N TRP A 1013 -37.97 -3.17 -5.74
CA TRP A 1013 -38.65 -4.05 -4.79
C TRP A 1013 -39.94 -3.38 -4.26
N SER A 1014 -41.00 -4.18 -4.10
CA SER A 1014 -42.33 -3.70 -3.70
C SER A 1014 -42.43 -3.26 -2.24
N GLY A 1015 -41.45 -3.59 -1.40
CA GLY A 1015 -41.51 -3.40 0.05
C GLY A 1015 -42.08 -4.60 0.83
N GLU A 1016 -42.58 -5.61 0.12
CA GLU A 1016 -43.27 -6.77 0.68
C GLU A 1016 -42.44 -8.06 0.56
N ASP A 1017 -42.79 -9.05 1.38
CA ASP A 1017 -42.22 -10.39 1.30
C ASP A 1017 -42.62 -11.11 -0.01
N TYR A 1018 -41.77 -12.02 -0.49
CA TYR A 1018 -42.09 -12.84 -1.66
C TYR A 1018 -42.90 -14.06 -1.23
N THR A 1019 -44.16 -14.16 -1.70
CA THR A 1019 -45.09 -15.23 -1.32
C THR A 1019 -45.60 -16.01 -2.54
N ASN A 1020 -45.94 -17.28 -2.33
CA ASN A 1020 -46.46 -18.21 -3.35
C ASN A 1020 -45.58 -18.30 -4.61
N CYS A 1021 -44.27 -18.20 -4.44
CA CYS A 1021 -43.30 -18.33 -5.52
C CYS A 1021 -43.26 -19.76 -6.03
N LEU A 1022 -43.27 -19.92 -7.34
CA LEU A 1022 -43.11 -21.22 -8.01
C LEU A 1022 -41.63 -21.62 -8.04
N ILE A 1023 -41.33 -22.92 -8.00
CA ILE A 1023 -39.98 -23.40 -8.28
C ILE A 1023 -39.88 -23.63 -9.79
N LEU A 1024 -39.02 -22.86 -10.47
CA LEU A 1024 -38.81 -23.03 -11.91
C LEU A 1024 -38.06 -24.33 -12.20
N ILE A 1025 -36.98 -24.57 -11.46
CA ILE A 1025 -36.19 -25.79 -11.55
C ILE A 1025 -35.45 -26.04 -10.23
N LYS A 1026 -35.39 -27.31 -9.83
CA LYS A 1026 -34.44 -27.82 -8.83
C LYS A 1026 -33.27 -28.46 -9.57
N THR A 1027 -32.07 -27.90 -9.45
CA THR A 1027 -30.88 -28.38 -10.19
C THR A 1027 -30.14 -29.46 -9.41
N LYS A 1028 -29.59 -30.46 -10.10
CA LYS A 1028 -28.80 -31.57 -9.52
C LYS A 1028 -27.33 -31.46 -9.90
N GLY A 1029 -26.45 -31.55 -8.90
CA GLY A 1029 -25.00 -31.57 -9.15
C GLY A 1029 -24.47 -30.25 -9.72
N LYS A 1030 -23.44 -30.34 -10.56
CA LYS A 1030 -22.69 -29.19 -11.07
C LYS A 1030 -23.52 -28.36 -12.05
N CYS A 1031 -23.83 -27.11 -11.69
CA CYS A 1031 -24.49 -26.14 -12.57
C CYS A 1031 -23.60 -24.90 -12.79
N THR A 1032 -22.80 -24.94 -13.85
CA THR A 1032 -21.92 -23.83 -14.28
C THR A 1032 -22.68 -22.72 -15.01
N THR A 1033 -22.06 -21.57 -15.22
CA THR A 1033 -22.61 -20.49 -16.07
C THR A 1033 -22.87 -20.92 -17.51
N ASP A 1034 -22.18 -21.94 -18.03
CA ASP A 1034 -22.48 -22.51 -19.36
C ASP A 1034 -23.76 -23.36 -19.35
N HIS A 1035 -24.19 -23.89 -18.19
CA HIS A 1035 -25.51 -24.52 -18.06
C HIS A 1035 -26.64 -23.48 -17.92
N ILE A 1036 -26.35 -22.34 -17.27
CA ILE A 1036 -27.29 -21.23 -17.09
C ILE A 1036 -27.46 -20.41 -18.39
N THR A 1037 -26.37 -20.06 -19.06
CA THR A 1037 -26.37 -19.26 -20.29
C THR A 1037 -25.30 -19.80 -21.25
N PRO A 1038 -25.63 -20.85 -22.02
CA PRO A 1038 -24.69 -21.46 -22.95
C PRO A 1038 -24.04 -20.46 -23.91
N ALA A 1039 -22.83 -20.79 -24.34
CA ALA A 1039 -22.05 -20.01 -25.31
C ALA A 1039 -22.42 -20.37 -26.77
N GLY A 1040 -21.41 -20.45 -27.65
CA GLY A 1040 -21.56 -20.93 -29.03
C GLY A 1040 -22.50 -20.03 -29.84
N PRO A 1041 -23.59 -20.56 -30.41
CA PRO A 1041 -24.50 -19.78 -31.26
C PRO A 1041 -25.13 -18.58 -30.52
N TRP A 1042 -25.20 -18.63 -29.18
CA TRP A 1042 -25.76 -17.57 -28.35
C TRP A 1042 -24.85 -16.34 -28.20
N PHE A 1043 -23.57 -16.40 -28.60
CA PHE A 1043 -22.71 -15.21 -28.67
C PHE A 1043 -23.30 -14.11 -29.54
N ARG A 1044 -24.09 -14.49 -30.55
CA ARG A 1044 -24.84 -13.58 -31.40
C ARG A 1044 -25.74 -12.62 -30.60
N TYR A 1045 -26.27 -13.03 -29.45
CA TYR A 1045 -27.29 -12.25 -28.73
C TYR A 1045 -26.77 -11.58 -27.43
N ARG A 1046 -25.44 -11.50 -27.22
CA ARG A 1046 -24.88 -10.94 -25.97
C ARG A 1046 -25.27 -9.49 -25.69
N GLY A 1047 -25.53 -8.68 -26.73
CA GLY A 1047 -26.07 -7.34 -26.57
C GLY A 1047 -27.59 -7.24 -26.54
N HIS A 1048 -28.33 -8.35 -26.66
CA HIS A 1048 -29.79 -8.36 -26.72
C HIS A 1048 -30.40 -9.26 -25.64
N LEU A 1049 -30.78 -8.66 -24.50
CA LEU A 1049 -31.19 -9.39 -23.31
C LEU A 1049 -32.39 -10.31 -23.53
N GLU A 1050 -33.40 -9.86 -24.27
CA GLU A 1050 -34.59 -10.67 -24.55
C GLU A 1050 -34.30 -11.92 -25.37
N ASN A 1051 -33.53 -11.79 -26.47
CA ASN A 1051 -33.16 -12.90 -27.34
C ASN A 1051 -32.25 -13.90 -26.63
N ILE A 1052 -31.25 -13.42 -25.87
CA ILE A 1052 -30.36 -14.33 -25.15
C ILE A 1052 -31.08 -15.04 -24.00
N SER A 1053 -32.15 -14.46 -23.43
CA SER A 1053 -32.94 -15.10 -22.37
C SER A 1053 -33.64 -16.39 -22.82
N ASN A 1054 -33.73 -16.67 -24.13
CA ASN A 1054 -34.21 -17.95 -24.66
C ASN A 1054 -33.25 -19.13 -24.41
N ASN A 1055 -32.09 -18.90 -23.78
CA ASN A 1055 -31.17 -19.96 -23.36
C ASN A 1055 -31.03 -20.14 -21.85
N THR A 1056 -31.88 -19.46 -21.07
CA THR A 1056 -31.83 -19.50 -19.60
C THR A 1056 -31.99 -20.94 -19.09
N LEU A 1057 -30.97 -21.45 -18.40
CA LEU A 1057 -30.93 -22.75 -17.72
C LEU A 1057 -31.16 -23.98 -18.63
N ILE A 1058 -31.00 -23.85 -19.95
CA ILE A 1058 -31.22 -24.98 -20.87
C ILE A 1058 -30.18 -26.10 -20.73
N GLY A 1059 -29.03 -25.84 -20.09
CA GLY A 1059 -28.06 -26.89 -19.79
C GLY A 1059 -28.25 -27.53 -18.40
N ALA A 1060 -29.09 -26.94 -17.53
CA ALA A 1060 -29.24 -27.42 -16.17
C ALA A 1060 -29.95 -28.77 -16.12
N VAL A 1061 -29.48 -29.68 -15.25
CA VAL A 1061 -30.08 -30.99 -15.00
C VAL A 1061 -31.17 -30.84 -13.93
N ASN A 1062 -32.38 -31.24 -14.26
CA ASN A 1062 -33.51 -31.27 -13.33
C ASN A 1062 -33.36 -32.43 -12.34
N ALA A 1063 -33.35 -32.13 -11.04
CA ALA A 1063 -33.13 -33.11 -9.97
C ALA A 1063 -34.24 -34.16 -9.83
N GLU A 1064 -35.45 -33.88 -10.30
CA GLU A 1064 -36.58 -34.81 -10.18
C GLU A 1064 -36.66 -35.79 -11.34
N THR A 1065 -36.23 -35.38 -12.53
CA THR A 1065 -36.40 -36.15 -13.77
C THR A 1065 -35.10 -36.62 -14.40
N ASP A 1066 -33.95 -36.12 -13.92
CA ASP A 1066 -32.62 -36.29 -14.52
C ASP A 1066 -32.52 -35.82 -15.98
N LYS A 1067 -33.51 -35.06 -16.47
CA LYS A 1067 -33.54 -34.48 -17.82
C LYS A 1067 -32.93 -33.09 -17.84
N VAL A 1068 -32.38 -32.73 -19.00
CA VAL A 1068 -31.85 -31.39 -19.30
C VAL A 1068 -32.91 -30.61 -20.09
N ASN A 1069 -33.07 -29.32 -19.77
CA ASN A 1069 -34.06 -28.42 -20.40
C ASN A 1069 -35.51 -28.96 -20.40
N THR A 1070 -35.92 -29.66 -19.35
CA THR A 1070 -37.30 -30.13 -19.21
C THR A 1070 -37.76 -29.91 -17.78
N VAL A 1071 -38.81 -29.12 -17.62
CA VAL A 1071 -39.44 -28.80 -16.34
C VAL A 1071 -40.95 -28.90 -16.44
N HIS A 1072 -41.60 -29.21 -15.32
CA HIS A 1072 -43.06 -29.27 -15.24
C HIS A 1072 -43.61 -27.88 -14.96
N ASN A 1073 -44.44 -27.35 -15.86
CA ASN A 1073 -45.12 -26.08 -15.65
C ASN A 1073 -46.31 -26.28 -14.71
N GLN A 1074 -46.24 -25.70 -13.51
CA GLN A 1074 -47.26 -25.86 -12.48
C GLN A 1074 -48.60 -25.17 -12.79
N LEU A 1075 -48.62 -24.20 -13.73
CA LEU A 1075 -49.83 -23.48 -14.12
C LEU A 1075 -50.62 -24.19 -15.22
N THR A 1076 -49.90 -24.77 -16.20
CA THR A 1076 -50.51 -25.49 -17.34
C THR A 1076 -50.56 -27.00 -17.16
N ASN A 1077 -49.85 -27.52 -16.15
CA ASN A 1077 -49.71 -28.95 -15.84
C ASN A 1077 -49.13 -29.77 -17.01
N ASN A 1078 -48.23 -29.16 -17.79
CA ASN A 1078 -47.53 -29.78 -18.92
C ASN A 1078 -46.01 -29.62 -18.76
N ASP A 1079 -45.25 -30.55 -19.33
CA ASP A 1079 -43.80 -30.42 -19.41
C ASP A 1079 -43.41 -29.47 -20.55
N GLY A 1080 -42.39 -28.64 -20.31
CA GLY A 1080 -41.87 -27.69 -21.28
C GLY A 1080 -40.38 -27.42 -21.09
N ASP A 1081 -39.82 -26.60 -21.97
CA ASP A 1081 -38.46 -26.07 -21.79
C ASP A 1081 -38.42 -25.00 -20.69
N VAL A 1082 -37.22 -24.77 -20.13
CA VAL A 1082 -37.05 -23.88 -18.97
C VAL A 1082 -37.36 -22.42 -19.32
N PRO A 1083 -36.83 -21.82 -20.41
CA PRO A 1083 -37.15 -20.44 -20.79
C PRO A 1083 -38.64 -20.20 -21.08
N GLY A 1084 -39.29 -21.11 -21.81
CA GLY A 1084 -40.71 -21.03 -22.15
C GLY A 1084 -41.59 -21.09 -20.92
N THR A 1085 -41.27 -21.96 -19.97
CA THR A 1085 -41.97 -22.05 -18.67
C THR A 1085 -41.78 -20.78 -17.84
N ALA A 1086 -40.56 -20.22 -17.80
CA ALA A 1086 -40.31 -18.97 -17.08
C ALA A 1086 -41.08 -17.78 -17.68
N ARG A 1087 -41.18 -17.70 -19.02
CA ARG A 1087 -42.01 -16.69 -19.70
C ARG A 1087 -43.49 -16.85 -19.39
N ASP A 1088 -43.99 -18.09 -19.34
CA ASP A 1088 -45.39 -18.36 -18.99
C ASP A 1088 -45.71 -17.95 -17.56
N TYR A 1089 -44.80 -18.23 -16.61
CA TYR A 1089 -44.91 -17.72 -15.24
C TYR A 1089 -44.93 -16.19 -15.21
N GLN A 1090 -44.03 -15.54 -15.94
CA GLN A 1090 -43.96 -14.09 -16.05
C GLN A 1090 -45.24 -13.49 -16.64
N SER A 1091 -45.81 -14.05 -17.71
CA SER A 1091 -47.05 -13.54 -18.33
C SER A 1091 -48.27 -13.67 -17.43
N HIS A 1092 -48.25 -14.64 -16.50
CA HIS A 1092 -49.28 -14.80 -15.46
C HIS A 1092 -48.98 -14.00 -14.18
N GLY A 1093 -47.93 -13.18 -14.16
CA GLY A 1093 -47.53 -12.39 -13.00
C GLY A 1093 -47.05 -13.24 -11.81
N ARG A 1094 -46.62 -14.49 -12.06
CA ARG A 1094 -46.13 -15.41 -11.03
C ARG A 1094 -44.61 -15.31 -10.91
N GLN A 1095 -44.16 -14.95 -9.71
CA GLN A 1095 -42.74 -14.95 -9.36
C GLN A 1095 -42.25 -16.37 -9.12
N TRP A 1096 -40.96 -16.60 -9.38
CA TRP A 1096 -40.35 -17.91 -9.23
C TRP A 1096 -38.94 -17.86 -8.65
N VAL A 1097 -38.50 -19.01 -8.15
CA VAL A 1097 -37.16 -19.25 -7.59
C VAL A 1097 -36.49 -20.47 -8.24
N VAL A 1098 -35.18 -20.56 -8.10
CA VAL A 1098 -34.39 -21.77 -8.41
C VAL A 1098 -33.87 -22.37 -7.12
N ILE A 1099 -33.94 -23.69 -7.01
CA ILE A 1099 -33.30 -24.46 -5.94
C ILE A 1099 -32.05 -25.12 -6.52
N ALA A 1100 -30.89 -24.90 -5.91
CA ALA A 1100 -29.61 -25.32 -6.46
C ALA A 1100 -28.72 -26.07 -5.46
N ASP A 1101 -27.84 -26.90 -6.02
CA ASP A 1101 -26.85 -27.67 -5.29
C ASP A 1101 -25.60 -26.80 -4.95
N HIS A 1102 -24.44 -27.40 -4.79
CA HIS A 1102 -23.18 -26.72 -4.47
C HIS A 1102 -22.58 -25.92 -5.63
N ASN A 1103 -21.85 -24.85 -5.29
CA ASN A 1103 -21.05 -24.03 -6.21
C ASN A 1103 -21.81 -23.56 -7.45
N TYR A 1104 -23.07 -23.16 -7.27
CA TYR A 1104 -23.94 -22.74 -8.36
C TYR A 1104 -23.37 -21.51 -9.07
N GLY A 1105 -23.35 -21.56 -10.41
CA GLY A 1105 -22.78 -20.50 -11.25
C GLY A 1105 -21.26 -20.52 -11.35
N GLU A 1106 -20.61 -21.67 -11.14
CA GLU A 1106 -19.18 -21.86 -11.40
C GLU A 1106 -18.82 -21.51 -12.86
N GLY A 1107 -17.64 -20.91 -13.10
CA GLY A 1107 -17.08 -20.75 -14.44
C GLY A 1107 -16.93 -19.31 -14.91
N SER A 1108 -17.44 -19.01 -16.10
CA SER A 1108 -17.21 -17.75 -16.83
C SER A 1108 -17.91 -16.57 -16.15
N SER A 1109 -17.32 -15.36 -16.22
CA SER A 1109 -17.82 -14.14 -15.55
C SER A 1109 -19.10 -13.52 -16.15
N ARG A 1110 -19.86 -14.29 -16.95
CA ARG A 1110 -21.01 -13.79 -17.74
C ARG A 1110 -22.14 -13.33 -16.83
N GLU A 1111 -22.37 -12.02 -16.82
CA GLU A 1111 -23.48 -11.39 -16.08
C GLU A 1111 -24.87 -11.75 -16.63
N HIS A 1112 -24.95 -12.22 -17.88
CA HIS A 1112 -26.21 -12.74 -18.45
C HIS A 1112 -26.82 -13.85 -17.59
N ALA A 1113 -25.99 -14.65 -16.92
CA ALA A 1113 -26.48 -15.68 -16.01
C ALA A 1113 -27.32 -15.13 -14.84
N ALA A 1114 -27.19 -13.84 -14.51
CA ALA A 1114 -28.02 -13.12 -13.54
C ALA A 1114 -29.11 -12.26 -14.22
N LEU A 1115 -28.77 -11.60 -15.33
CA LEU A 1115 -29.73 -10.76 -16.07
C LEU A 1115 -30.92 -11.56 -16.64
N GLN A 1116 -30.70 -12.76 -17.17
CA GLN A 1116 -31.78 -13.52 -17.81
C GLN A 1116 -32.81 -14.05 -16.79
N PRO A 1117 -32.41 -14.69 -15.66
CA PRO A 1117 -33.36 -15.02 -14.61
C PRO A 1117 -34.16 -13.80 -14.13
N ARG A 1118 -33.47 -12.66 -13.94
CA ARG A 1118 -34.12 -11.41 -13.52
C ARG A 1118 -35.12 -10.90 -14.56
N TYR A 1119 -34.74 -10.92 -15.83
CA TYR A 1119 -35.58 -10.49 -16.96
C TYR A 1119 -36.81 -11.38 -17.11
N LEU A 1120 -36.70 -12.68 -16.85
CA LEU A 1120 -37.79 -13.66 -16.93
C LEU A 1120 -38.65 -13.75 -15.65
N GLY A 1121 -38.53 -12.80 -14.72
CA GLY A 1121 -39.40 -12.71 -13.54
C GLY A 1121 -38.93 -13.50 -12.31
N GLY A 1122 -37.70 -14.02 -12.31
CA GLY A 1122 -37.11 -14.68 -11.15
C GLY A 1122 -36.78 -13.67 -10.04
N VAL A 1123 -37.00 -14.08 -8.78
CA VAL A 1123 -36.78 -13.22 -7.61
C VAL A 1123 -35.63 -13.69 -6.71
N ALA A 1124 -35.38 -15.01 -6.64
CA ALA A 1124 -34.33 -15.57 -5.80
C ALA A 1124 -33.72 -16.83 -6.40
N ILE A 1125 -32.44 -17.05 -6.10
CA ILE A 1125 -31.75 -18.33 -6.26
C ILE A 1125 -31.38 -18.81 -4.86
N ILE A 1126 -31.77 -20.02 -4.50
CA ILE A 1126 -31.51 -20.64 -3.21
C ILE A 1126 -30.60 -21.85 -3.43
N ALA A 1127 -29.34 -21.76 -3.01
CA ALA A 1127 -28.32 -22.76 -3.28
C ALA A 1127 -27.71 -23.34 -1.98
N LYS A 1128 -27.00 -24.46 -2.07
CA LYS A 1128 -26.10 -24.87 -0.96
C LYS A 1128 -24.90 -23.92 -0.87
N SER A 1129 -24.34 -23.52 -2.02
CA SER A 1129 -23.27 -22.53 -2.12
C SER A 1129 -23.20 -21.91 -3.52
N PHE A 1130 -22.60 -20.72 -3.65
CA PHE A 1130 -22.40 -20.01 -4.93
C PHE A 1130 -20.94 -19.86 -5.31
N ALA A 1131 -20.68 -19.73 -6.61
CA ALA A 1131 -19.43 -19.16 -7.10
C ALA A 1131 -19.42 -17.63 -6.93
N ARG A 1132 -18.28 -17.07 -6.49
CA ARG A 1132 -18.11 -15.65 -6.10
C ARG A 1132 -18.68 -14.64 -7.13
N ILE A 1133 -18.26 -14.74 -8.39
CA ILE A 1133 -18.64 -13.76 -9.42
C ILE A 1133 -20.14 -13.85 -9.73
N HIS A 1134 -20.70 -15.07 -9.76
CA HIS A 1134 -22.11 -15.24 -10.05
C HIS A 1134 -22.99 -14.69 -8.91
N GLU A 1135 -22.60 -14.92 -7.65
CA GLU A 1135 -23.28 -14.33 -6.49
C GLU A 1135 -23.30 -12.80 -6.56
N ALA A 1136 -22.16 -12.17 -6.88
CA ALA A 1136 -22.08 -10.72 -7.05
C ALA A 1136 -23.00 -10.22 -8.18
N ASN A 1137 -22.99 -10.90 -9.34
CA ASN A 1137 -23.86 -10.57 -10.47
C ASN A 1137 -25.36 -10.64 -10.09
N LEU A 1138 -25.80 -11.67 -9.34
CA LEU A 1138 -27.19 -11.79 -8.88
C LEU A 1138 -27.61 -10.57 -8.04
N LYS A 1139 -26.78 -10.19 -7.07
CA LYS A 1139 -27.04 -9.03 -6.19
C LYS A 1139 -27.09 -7.73 -6.98
N LYS A 1140 -26.19 -7.54 -7.95
CA LYS A 1140 -26.18 -6.35 -8.83
C LYS A 1140 -27.45 -6.22 -9.67
N GLN A 1141 -28.05 -7.33 -10.07
CA GLN A 1141 -29.34 -7.34 -10.80
C GLN A 1141 -30.57 -7.33 -9.87
N GLY A 1142 -30.36 -7.08 -8.56
CA GLY A 1142 -31.44 -6.98 -7.57
C GLY A 1142 -32.14 -8.31 -7.27
N MET A 1143 -31.48 -9.45 -7.52
CA MET A 1143 -31.97 -10.77 -7.12
C MET A 1143 -31.46 -11.16 -5.74
N LEU A 1144 -32.21 -11.99 -5.02
CA LEU A 1144 -31.77 -12.59 -3.77
C LEU A 1144 -30.91 -13.84 -4.03
N ALA A 1145 -29.61 -13.75 -3.75
CA ALA A 1145 -28.72 -14.91 -3.69
C ALA A 1145 -28.68 -15.44 -2.24
N LEU A 1146 -29.35 -16.57 -2.00
CA LEU A 1146 -29.57 -17.12 -0.66
C LEU A 1146 -28.97 -18.51 -0.53
N THR A 1147 -28.44 -18.82 0.65
CA THR A 1147 -27.87 -20.13 0.96
C THR A 1147 -28.65 -20.83 2.06
N PHE A 1148 -28.78 -22.15 2.00
CA PHE A 1148 -29.40 -22.91 3.08
C PHE A 1148 -28.56 -22.81 4.37
N ALA A 1149 -29.21 -22.59 5.51
CA ALA A 1149 -28.53 -22.71 6.81
C ALA A 1149 -28.24 -24.16 7.18
N ASP A 1150 -29.11 -25.08 6.75
CA ASP A 1150 -28.90 -26.53 6.78
C ASP A 1150 -29.03 -27.09 5.36
N GLU A 1151 -27.94 -27.61 4.81
CA GLU A 1151 -27.93 -28.15 3.45
C GLU A 1151 -28.89 -29.33 3.25
N ALA A 1152 -29.30 -30.03 4.32
CA ALA A 1152 -30.30 -31.10 4.25
C ALA A 1152 -31.68 -30.59 3.83
N ASP A 1153 -31.96 -29.30 3.98
CA ASP A 1153 -33.23 -28.70 3.54
C ASP A 1153 -33.40 -28.73 2.02
N TYR A 1154 -32.30 -28.75 1.26
CA TYR A 1154 -32.35 -28.95 -0.19
C TYR A 1154 -33.06 -30.25 -0.56
N ASP A 1155 -32.83 -31.35 0.18
CA ASP A 1155 -33.39 -32.67 -0.14
C ASP A 1155 -34.87 -32.77 0.19
N ARG A 1156 -35.38 -31.92 1.10
CA ARG A 1156 -36.78 -31.87 1.53
C ARG A 1156 -37.70 -31.17 0.53
N ILE A 1157 -37.16 -30.25 -0.28
CA ILE A 1157 -37.93 -29.42 -1.23
C ILE A 1157 -38.16 -30.19 -2.54
N LYS A 1158 -39.39 -30.18 -3.05
CA LYS A 1158 -39.78 -30.70 -4.37
C LYS A 1158 -40.12 -29.56 -5.32
N ALA A 1159 -39.96 -29.76 -6.62
CA ALA A 1159 -40.23 -28.76 -7.64
C ALA A 1159 -41.73 -28.39 -7.74
N SER A 1160 -42.63 -29.21 -7.18
CA SER A 1160 -44.06 -28.94 -7.03
C SER A 1160 -44.42 -28.02 -5.86
N ASP A 1161 -43.46 -27.72 -4.97
CA ASP A 1161 -43.74 -26.94 -3.75
C ASP A 1161 -43.86 -25.44 -4.05
N LEU A 1162 -44.53 -24.72 -3.15
CA LEU A 1162 -44.58 -23.25 -3.14
C LEU A 1162 -43.62 -22.70 -2.09
N ILE A 1163 -42.97 -21.59 -2.45
CA ILE A 1163 -41.93 -20.95 -1.64
C ILE A 1163 -42.38 -19.56 -1.17
N ASN A 1164 -42.25 -19.31 0.13
CA ASN A 1164 -42.37 -17.99 0.73
C ASN A 1164 -41.03 -17.58 1.36
N ILE A 1165 -40.51 -16.41 0.99
CA ILE A 1165 -39.30 -15.82 1.58
C ILE A 1165 -39.74 -14.63 2.40
N THR A 1166 -39.63 -14.75 3.72
CA THR A 1166 -40.15 -13.76 4.67
C THR A 1166 -39.06 -13.07 5.48
N GLY A 1167 -39.34 -11.84 5.93
CA GLY A 1167 -38.40 -11.01 6.70
C GLY A 1167 -37.61 -10.00 5.87
N LEU A 1168 -38.01 -9.74 4.62
CA LEU A 1168 -37.29 -8.85 3.69
C LEU A 1168 -37.32 -7.38 4.15
N ALA A 1169 -38.40 -6.95 4.81
CA ALA A 1169 -38.49 -5.61 5.39
C ALA A 1169 -37.42 -5.31 6.45
N SER A 1170 -36.93 -6.34 7.12
CA SER A 1170 -35.86 -6.26 8.11
C SER A 1170 -34.50 -6.73 7.58
N LEU A 1171 -34.33 -6.87 6.26
CA LEU A 1171 -33.08 -7.38 5.67
C LEU A 1171 -31.89 -6.52 6.12
N ALA A 1172 -30.93 -7.15 6.80
CA ALA A 1172 -29.73 -6.53 7.33
C ALA A 1172 -28.54 -7.50 7.25
N PRO A 1173 -27.29 -7.00 7.13
CA PRO A 1173 -26.12 -7.88 7.09
C PRO A 1173 -26.05 -8.81 8.31
N GLY A 1174 -25.80 -10.10 8.06
CA GLY A 1174 -25.69 -11.12 9.10
C GLY A 1174 -27.02 -11.65 9.65
N GLN A 1175 -28.17 -11.13 9.20
CA GLN A 1175 -29.49 -11.63 9.61
C GLN A 1175 -30.00 -12.70 8.65
N SER A 1176 -30.33 -13.88 9.15
CA SER A 1176 -30.96 -14.92 8.34
C SER A 1176 -32.42 -14.57 7.99
N LEU A 1177 -32.86 -14.98 6.80
CA LEU A 1177 -34.25 -14.94 6.36
C LEU A 1177 -34.97 -16.25 6.65
N ALA A 1178 -36.30 -16.23 6.70
CA ALA A 1178 -37.11 -17.44 6.88
C ALA A 1178 -37.66 -17.91 5.53
N LEU A 1179 -37.46 -19.19 5.25
CA LEU A 1179 -38.02 -19.92 4.12
C LEU A 1179 -39.20 -20.74 4.61
N LYS A 1180 -40.41 -20.46 4.14
CA LYS A 1180 -41.56 -21.34 4.35
C LYS A 1180 -41.87 -22.08 3.07
N VAL A 1181 -41.96 -23.39 3.18
CA VAL A 1181 -42.22 -24.30 2.07
C VAL A 1181 -43.60 -24.89 2.28
N THR A 1182 -44.47 -24.75 1.29
CA THR A 1182 -45.81 -25.33 1.29
C THR A 1182 -45.83 -26.50 0.30
N PRO A 1183 -45.75 -27.75 0.77
CA PRO A 1183 -45.77 -28.92 -0.11
C PRO A 1183 -47.16 -29.14 -0.73
N GLN A 1184 -47.20 -29.73 -1.92
CA GLN A 1184 -48.47 -30.12 -2.55
C GLN A 1184 -49.14 -31.25 -1.75
N GLY A 1185 -50.11 -30.89 -0.89
CA GLY A 1185 -50.87 -31.84 -0.07
C GLY A 1185 -50.24 -32.22 1.28
N GLY A 1186 -49.29 -31.42 1.79
CA GLY A 1186 -48.66 -31.60 3.11
C GLY A 1186 -48.70 -30.34 3.99
N ASP A 1187 -48.25 -30.48 5.24
CA ASP A 1187 -48.15 -29.36 6.17
C ASP A 1187 -46.98 -28.42 5.80
N GLU A 1188 -47.19 -27.12 5.98
CA GLU A 1188 -46.14 -26.11 5.82
C GLU A 1188 -44.99 -26.37 6.80
N TRP A 1189 -43.76 -26.23 6.33
CA TRP A 1189 -42.56 -26.29 7.18
C TRP A 1189 -41.63 -25.11 6.91
N GLU A 1190 -40.79 -24.81 7.90
CA GLU A 1190 -39.89 -23.65 7.86
C GLU A 1190 -38.42 -24.08 7.91
N ALA A 1191 -37.59 -23.32 7.19
CA ALA A 1191 -36.13 -23.38 7.20
C ALA A 1191 -35.53 -21.98 7.26
N ARG A 1192 -34.22 -21.92 7.49
CA ARG A 1192 -33.47 -20.66 7.54
C ARG A 1192 -32.58 -20.51 6.31
N LEU A 1193 -32.53 -19.28 5.79
CA LEU A 1193 -31.66 -18.90 4.68
C LEU A 1193 -30.65 -17.86 5.13
N ASN A 1194 -29.40 -18.08 4.78
CA ASN A 1194 -28.30 -17.15 5.00
C ASN A 1194 -28.01 -16.34 3.73
N HIS A 1195 -27.36 -15.19 3.92
CA HIS A 1195 -26.92 -14.34 2.83
C HIS A 1195 -25.66 -13.56 3.20
N THR A 1196 -24.98 -13.02 2.20
CA THR A 1196 -23.74 -12.23 2.38
C THR A 1196 -23.88 -10.78 1.90
N PHE A 1197 -25.11 -10.27 1.76
CA PHE A 1197 -25.35 -8.87 1.40
C PHE A 1197 -24.69 -7.88 2.36
N THR A 1198 -23.98 -6.90 1.79
CA THR A 1198 -23.53 -5.68 2.48
C THR A 1198 -24.67 -4.66 2.58
N PRO A 1199 -24.57 -3.61 3.43
CA PRO A 1199 -25.57 -2.54 3.47
C PRO A 1199 -25.84 -1.93 2.09
N GLU A 1200 -24.81 -1.75 1.27
CA GLU A 1200 -24.94 -1.18 -0.07
C GLU A 1200 -25.64 -2.15 -1.03
N GLN A 1201 -25.32 -3.44 -0.97
CA GLN A 1201 -25.96 -4.46 -1.81
C GLN A 1201 -27.45 -4.64 -1.48
N ILE A 1202 -27.85 -4.38 -0.22
CA ILE A 1202 -29.28 -4.33 0.16
C ILE A 1202 -29.98 -3.16 -0.54
N GLU A 1203 -29.32 -2.02 -0.71
CA GLU A 1203 -29.87 -0.89 -1.47
C GLU A 1203 -29.97 -1.20 -2.97
N TYR A 1204 -29.06 -2.02 -3.54
CA TYR A 1204 -29.22 -2.53 -4.91
C TYR A 1204 -30.50 -3.36 -5.06
N PHE A 1205 -30.75 -4.28 -4.11
CA PHE A 1205 -31.97 -5.07 -4.07
C PHE A 1205 -33.22 -4.17 -3.99
N LYS A 1206 -33.24 -3.21 -3.06
CA LYS A 1206 -34.39 -2.28 -2.90
C LYS A 1206 -34.64 -1.46 -4.15
N ALA A 1207 -33.59 -0.93 -4.78
CA ALA A 1207 -33.69 -0.14 -6.00
C ALA A 1207 -34.09 -0.98 -7.23
N GLY A 1208 -34.01 -2.31 -7.13
CA GLY A 1208 -34.29 -3.26 -8.21
C GLY A 1208 -33.05 -3.68 -9.01
N SER A 1209 -31.97 -2.90 -8.93
CA SER A 1209 -30.61 -3.22 -9.40
C SER A 1209 -29.62 -2.16 -8.87
N ALA A 1210 -28.32 -2.46 -8.96
CA ALA A 1210 -27.26 -1.47 -8.70
C ALA A 1210 -27.34 -0.30 -9.70
N LEU A 1211 -27.66 -0.59 -10.96
CA LEU A 1211 -27.77 0.41 -12.01
C LEU A 1211 -28.89 1.42 -11.74
N ASN A 1212 -30.04 0.96 -11.23
CA ASN A 1212 -31.14 1.84 -10.82
C ASN A 1212 -30.72 2.78 -9.69
N LEU A 1213 -29.94 2.28 -8.73
CA LEU A 1213 -29.42 3.09 -7.64
C LEU A 1213 -28.43 4.15 -8.15
N MET A 1214 -27.56 3.79 -9.11
CA MET A 1214 -26.63 4.72 -9.75
C MET A 1214 -27.35 5.83 -10.51
N ALA A 1215 -28.29 5.48 -11.39
CA ALA A 1215 -29.07 6.45 -12.14
C ALA A 1215 -29.82 7.44 -11.23
N LYS A 1216 -30.34 6.98 -10.09
CA LYS A 1216 -31.00 7.83 -9.08
C LYS A 1216 -30.04 8.80 -8.36
N LYS A 1217 -28.74 8.49 -8.29
CA LYS A 1217 -27.72 9.37 -7.67
C LYS A 1217 -27.17 10.39 -8.67
N SER A 1218 -27.24 10.10 -9.97
CA SER A 1218 -26.69 10.94 -11.04
C SER A 1218 -27.68 11.99 -11.58
N GLY A 1219 -28.98 11.78 -11.41
CA GLY A 1219 -30.04 12.76 -11.68
C GLY A 1219 -30.45 13.53 -10.43
#